data_AF-A0A8J2U353-F1
#
_entry.id   AF-A0A8J2U353-F1
#
_cell.length_a   1.000
_cell.length_b   1.000
_cell.length_c   1.000
_cell.angle_alpha   90.00
_cell.angle_beta   90.00
_cell.angle_gamma   90.00
#
_symmetry.space_group_name_H-M   'P 1'
#
loop_
_entity.id
_entity.type
_entity.pdbx_description
1 polymer ?
#
loop_
_entity_poly.entity_id
_entity_poly.type
_entity_poly.pdbx_seq_one_letter_code
_entity_poly.pdbx_strand_id
1 'polypeptide(L)'
;MVRLLVVCLVLMLSLVDCPVARAAVVTIDQLEQLIKRTPAANNTLIERYQGAIQLLTERQNYHQEAEQYRQLLQQYPQDIAEAKTRQTVDEDKVSLAYQQMDQLQISSVIKALEQQIALAREKLQALEDDGREVQQRMVDLPRELDDVVAELERSYATELTVTNDALLNEANQFRQDALREMLQAKQQVMQLESLGASKRIELNQLKIAKANQLLLDLMRQLRLANERLAELRQKDAALALAELDQAAKVVAADDQALQQIIARNIELTRELEELQSSQQTAQLRYQGLHELSVQINALLRELRKNIDRFEPSVEFSNAIVEQLAALSGLPNIQELSRTLNQLRVDSFSYRNEQRKNRQSFQLSQRDEERDLLDLQQQLLTELIGINGQLELLLKQALVNIDQLTHRRSELEEQAFRLLTWIPNMVPITAADIPFVLTDFRRIGSELVHQWRLYSLHAGESVFQLVLLLLLAVYLRRFQVQYNHYLDKISDRIGNVRRDKGHYSLTAIFGIIALGSLLPLGVQLADWLSQNSQIMIQQLILLTMIAVSLQIVANQLRKPSSVLIHHFRMKPAAIDLIMRHVIWLSPLFLAVLLIYSWLSDWNPLALFSATGRLLHLINAVLLTWATIWLFRLVSKLVAERGDVIRLPMRMLWWFGIAVPASATVLLLFGYIVAAQMLLQGYGWTLASAAVICVAYFLALRGIAILYRRLAFERALNRRAQALAKREENDDSNEPVIEEPQESYIEFDDIGAQASKLLRTTFVLAFYFSLLPIWSDAFDSLSALNDLTLWSVQSAGAQGQLETTSITIKVLLTAIVTGGFTLVSVRNIPGMLELLVLQRMQLSPGTGYAITTITKYVILIVGLLVVVGALGFDWSSLQWLVAALTVGLGFGLQEIFANFVSGLIILFEKPIRIGDTVTIRGMSGTVTRINTRATTVVDWDRKEIIIPNKAFITEDFVNWSLSDAITRIVLRIGVRHNSDVRMVTKMILQAADECDMVIDEPTPEVFLLEYSDSALIFELRAFTNETAHRLPSIHDIHSRVIKKFNALNIEVAHPQLDIHVKHAAGIATSNG
;
A
#
# COMPACT_ATOMS: atom_id res chain seq x y z
N MET A 1 4.15 -34.36 -24.92
CA MET A 1 5.59 -34.32 -24.54
C MET A 1 5.94 -35.28 -23.39
N VAL A 2 5.17 -35.34 -22.30
CA VAL A 2 5.45 -36.18 -21.10
C VAL A 2 5.46 -37.70 -21.35
N ARG A 3 4.61 -38.25 -22.22
CA ARG A 3 4.66 -39.69 -22.58
C ARG A 3 5.90 -40.11 -23.37
N LEU A 4 6.50 -39.18 -24.12
CA LEU A 4 7.78 -39.40 -24.80
C LEU A 4 8.94 -39.37 -23.79
N LEU A 5 8.85 -38.50 -22.79
CA LEU A 5 9.81 -38.38 -21.69
C LEU A 5 9.79 -39.59 -20.75
N VAL A 6 8.62 -40.18 -20.47
CA VAL A 6 8.50 -41.40 -19.64
C VAL A 6 9.00 -42.65 -20.39
N VAL A 7 8.74 -42.76 -21.71
CA VAL A 7 9.29 -43.85 -22.53
C VAL A 7 10.81 -43.69 -22.71
N CYS A 8 11.32 -42.46 -22.82
CA CYS A 8 12.75 -42.18 -22.80
C CYS A 8 13.39 -42.41 -21.41
N LEU A 9 12.69 -42.17 -20.30
CA LEU A 9 13.20 -42.44 -18.96
C LEU A 9 13.28 -43.95 -18.66
N VAL A 10 12.29 -44.72 -19.10
CA VAL A 10 12.26 -46.19 -18.90
C VAL A 10 13.28 -46.90 -19.80
N LEU A 11 13.59 -46.36 -20.99
CA LEU A 11 14.67 -46.84 -21.87
C LEU A 11 16.06 -46.37 -21.42
N MET A 12 16.18 -45.25 -20.70
CA MET A 12 17.43 -44.78 -20.08
C MET A 12 17.80 -45.50 -18.78
N LEU A 13 16.81 -46.12 -18.11
CA LEU A 13 17.03 -46.90 -16.88
C LEU A 13 17.47 -48.36 -17.13
N SER A 14 17.50 -48.83 -18.38
CA SER A 14 17.88 -50.22 -18.72
C SER A 14 19.29 -50.40 -19.29
N LEU A 15 20.13 -49.35 -19.33
CA LEU A 15 21.45 -49.43 -20.00
C LEU A 15 22.59 -48.68 -19.28
N VAL A 16 22.54 -48.60 -17.94
CA VAL A 16 23.72 -48.19 -17.15
C VAL A 16 24.04 -49.26 -16.11
N ASP A 17 24.46 -50.43 -16.61
CA ASP A 17 25.41 -51.26 -15.87
C ASP A 17 26.78 -50.59 -16.00
N CYS A 18 27.02 -49.60 -15.15
CA CYS A 18 28.39 -49.11 -14.92
C CYS A 18 28.96 -50.00 -13.81
N PRO A 19 30.06 -50.76 -14.06
CA PRO A 19 30.77 -51.42 -12.99
C PRO A 19 31.48 -50.33 -12.20
N VAL A 20 30.79 -49.78 -11.20
CA VAL A 20 31.46 -49.04 -10.13
C VAL A 20 32.41 -50.05 -9.50
N ALA A 21 33.70 -49.79 -9.61
CA ALA A 21 34.70 -50.52 -8.85
C ALA A 21 34.22 -50.55 -7.40
N ARG A 22 33.85 -51.74 -6.89
CA ARG A 22 33.54 -51.95 -5.48
C ARG A 22 34.79 -51.59 -4.69
N ALA A 23 34.92 -50.33 -4.29
CA ALA A 23 35.55 -50.02 -3.02
C ALA A 23 34.72 -50.77 -1.98
N ALA A 24 35.39 -51.56 -1.14
CA ALA A 24 34.70 -52.39 -0.16
C ALA A 24 33.80 -51.51 0.70
N VAL A 25 32.48 -51.58 0.48
CA VAL A 25 31.49 -50.86 1.28
C VAL A 25 31.66 -51.32 2.70
N VAL A 26 32.10 -50.42 3.57
CA VAL A 26 32.34 -50.74 4.95
C VAL A 26 31.00 -50.96 5.63
N THR A 27 30.79 -52.18 6.12
CA THR A 27 29.54 -52.54 6.79
C THR A 27 29.53 -52.07 8.25
N ILE A 28 28.34 -51.90 8.83
CA ILE A 28 28.17 -51.60 10.26
C ILE A 28 28.95 -52.64 11.11
N ASP A 29 28.84 -53.92 10.77
CA ASP A 29 29.59 -55.00 11.42
C ASP A 29 31.13 -54.83 11.35
N GLN A 30 31.65 -54.30 10.24
CA GLN A 30 33.07 -54.03 10.08
C GLN A 30 33.52 -52.84 10.93
N LEU A 31 32.72 -51.77 11.02
CA LEU A 31 33.01 -50.60 11.89
C LEU A 31 32.91 -50.98 13.37
N GLU A 32 31.97 -51.83 13.76
CA GLU A 32 31.87 -52.35 15.13
C GLU A 32 33.08 -53.22 15.51
N GLN A 33 33.59 -54.02 14.57
CA GLN A 33 34.82 -54.78 14.78
C GLN A 33 36.06 -53.88 14.87
N LEU A 34 36.11 -52.78 14.09
CA LEU A 34 37.18 -51.78 14.17
C LEU A 34 37.16 -51.03 15.51
N ILE A 35 35.98 -50.67 16.03
CA ILE A 35 35.82 -50.08 17.36
C ILE A 35 36.32 -51.04 18.45
N LYS A 36 35.97 -52.34 18.39
CA LYS A 36 36.44 -53.35 19.35
C LYS A 36 37.95 -53.58 19.34
N ARG A 37 38.62 -53.30 18.20
CA ARG A 37 40.08 -53.43 18.05
C ARG A 37 40.85 -52.14 18.36
N THR A 38 40.15 -51.02 18.57
CA THR A 38 40.76 -49.72 18.86
C THR A 38 41.06 -49.59 20.35
N PRO A 39 42.27 -49.16 20.78
CA PRO A 39 42.60 -48.96 22.19
C PRO A 39 41.71 -47.88 22.83
N ALA A 40 41.22 -48.11 24.05
CA ALA A 40 40.31 -47.20 24.76
C ALA A 40 40.83 -45.77 25.00
N ALA A 41 42.12 -45.53 24.76
CA ALA A 41 42.72 -44.19 24.86
C ALA A 41 42.46 -43.29 23.64
N ASN A 42 41.96 -43.84 22.51
CA ASN A 42 41.81 -43.10 21.25
C ASN A 42 40.33 -42.72 20.98
N ASN A 43 39.76 -41.90 21.87
CA ASN A 43 38.34 -41.50 21.85
C ASN A 43 37.91 -40.86 20.53
N THR A 44 38.77 -40.07 19.90
CA THR A 44 38.46 -39.39 18.63
C THR A 44 38.23 -40.36 17.46
N LEU A 45 38.96 -41.48 17.43
CA LEU A 45 38.80 -42.51 16.40
C LEU A 45 37.47 -43.27 16.58
N ILE A 46 37.15 -43.60 17.84
CA ILE A 46 35.90 -44.28 18.20
C ILE A 46 34.70 -43.41 17.86
N GLU A 47 34.74 -42.10 18.17
CA GLU A 47 33.70 -41.14 17.80
C GLU A 47 33.47 -41.07 16.28
N ARG A 48 34.53 -41.10 15.47
CA ARG A 48 34.40 -41.08 14.00
C ARG A 48 33.75 -42.34 13.46
N TYR A 49 34.12 -43.52 13.96
CA TYR A 49 33.47 -44.78 13.58
C TYR A 49 32.02 -44.86 14.07
N GLN A 50 31.71 -44.38 15.28
CA GLN A 50 30.34 -44.30 15.78
C GLN A 50 29.46 -43.36 14.93
N GLY A 51 30.00 -42.20 14.53
CA GLY A 51 29.31 -41.30 13.62
C GLY A 51 29.06 -41.90 12.24
N ALA A 52 29.99 -42.70 11.71
CA ALA A 52 29.80 -43.44 10.46
C ALA A 52 28.71 -44.52 10.59
N ILE A 53 28.67 -45.25 11.72
CA ILE A 53 27.61 -46.23 12.00
C ILE A 53 26.24 -45.57 12.04
N GLN A 54 26.09 -44.43 12.74
CA GLN A 54 24.82 -43.70 12.84
C GLN A 54 24.28 -43.31 11.45
N LEU A 55 25.15 -42.76 10.59
CA LEU A 55 24.78 -42.38 9.22
C LEU A 55 24.38 -43.58 8.36
N LEU A 56 25.07 -44.72 8.51
CA LEU A 56 24.72 -45.96 7.81
C LEU A 56 23.40 -46.57 8.34
N THR A 57 23.08 -46.39 9.61
CA THR A 57 21.77 -46.77 10.18
C THR A 57 20.65 -45.90 9.63
N GLU A 58 20.85 -44.57 9.55
CA GLU A 58 19.88 -43.68 8.91
C GLU A 58 19.67 -44.01 7.43
N ARG A 59 20.75 -44.34 6.70
CA ARG A 59 20.66 -44.83 5.32
C ARG A 59 19.76 -46.07 5.20
N GLN A 60 19.86 -47.02 6.14
CA GLN A 60 18.98 -48.20 6.14
C GLN A 60 17.50 -47.83 6.34
N ASN A 61 17.22 -46.87 7.23
CA ASN A 61 15.86 -46.38 7.46
C ASN A 61 15.29 -45.74 6.19
N TYR A 62 16.05 -44.88 5.50
CA TYR A 62 15.62 -44.28 4.23
C TYR A 62 15.43 -45.34 3.13
N HIS A 63 16.23 -46.40 3.09
CA HIS A 63 15.97 -47.49 2.14
C HIS A 63 14.67 -48.24 2.43
N GLN A 64 14.36 -48.52 3.70
CA GLN A 64 13.08 -49.12 4.09
C GLN A 64 11.90 -48.22 3.72
N GLU A 65 12.04 -46.91 3.95
CA GLU A 65 11.03 -45.91 3.59
C GLU A 65 10.85 -45.82 2.05
N ALA A 66 11.94 -45.87 1.29
CA ALA A 66 11.88 -45.90 -0.17
C ALA A 66 11.14 -47.15 -0.70
N GLU A 67 11.31 -48.30 -0.05
CA GLU A 67 10.56 -49.51 -0.38
C GLU A 67 9.06 -49.36 -0.09
N GLN A 68 8.69 -48.73 1.02
CA GLN A 68 7.29 -48.41 1.34
C GLN A 68 6.65 -47.51 0.28
N TYR A 69 7.34 -46.43 -0.12
CA TYR A 69 6.85 -45.55 -1.19
C TYR A 69 6.74 -46.26 -2.54
N ARG A 70 7.67 -47.17 -2.88
CA ARG A 70 7.56 -48.00 -4.10
C ARG A 70 6.35 -48.92 -4.07
N GLN A 71 6.04 -49.52 -2.92
CA GLN A 71 4.84 -50.35 -2.75
C GLN A 71 3.56 -49.52 -2.92
N LEU A 72 3.49 -48.34 -2.30
CA LEU A 72 2.37 -47.40 -2.45
C LEU A 72 2.17 -46.97 -3.92
N LEU A 73 3.25 -46.65 -4.63
CA LEU A 73 3.22 -46.29 -6.05
C LEU A 73 2.65 -47.41 -6.94
N GLN A 74 2.87 -48.68 -6.59
CA GLN A 74 2.29 -49.83 -7.29
C GLN A 74 0.80 -50.05 -6.97
N GLN A 75 0.35 -49.63 -5.78
CA GLN A 75 -1.04 -49.75 -5.34
C GLN A 75 -1.95 -48.64 -5.90
N TYR A 76 -1.45 -47.41 -6.04
CA TYR A 76 -2.27 -46.26 -6.49
C TYR A 76 -3.11 -46.50 -7.76
N PRO A 77 -2.63 -47.17 -8.82
CA PRO A 77 -3.47 -47.45 -10.00
C PRO A 77 -4.72 -48.28 -9.69
N GLN A 78 -4.64 -49.24 -8.75
CA GLN A 78 -5.78 -50.05 -8.32
C GLN A 78 -6.75 -49.21 -7.48
N ASP A 79 -6.24 -48.46 -6.51
CA ASP A 79 -7.06 -47.58 -5.65
C ASP A 79 -7.81 -46.51 -6.46
N ILE A 80 -7.14 -45.93 -7.47
CA ILE A 80 -7.73 -44.94 -8.37
C ILE A 80 -8.82 -45.59 -9.24
N ALA A 81 -8.63 -46.83 -9.70
CA ALA A 81 -9.63 -47.56 -10.47
C ALA A 81 -10.87 -47.87 -9.60
N GLU A 82 -10.67 -48.32 -8.37
CA GLU A 82 -11.75 -48.60 -7.42
C GLU A 82 -12.52 -47.33 -7.03
N ALA A 83 -11.82 -46.22 -6.81
CA ALA A 83 -12.40 -44.92 -6.50
C ALA A 83 -13.26 -44.34 -7.65
N LYS A 84 -13.02 -44.75 -8.90
CA LYS A 84 -13.80 -44.33 -10.08
C LYS A 84 -15.15 -45.06 -10.23
N THR A 85 -15.34 -46.17 -9.53
CA THR A 85 -16.57 -46.97 -9.63
C THR A 85 -17.74 -46.20 -9.01
N ARG A 86 -18.74 -45.83 -9.82
CA ARG A 86 -19.95 -45.14 -9.37
C ARG A 86 -21.03 -46.16 -9.01
N GLN A 87 -21.63 -46.00 -7.83
CA GLN A 87 -22.91 -46.58 -7.49
C GLN A 87 -23.97 -45.49 -7.59
N THR A 88 -25.07 -45.78 -8.27
CA THR A 88 -26.22 -44.87 -8.39
C THR A 88 -27.37 -45.46 -7.57
N VAL A 89 -27.92 -44.67 -6.66
CA VAL A 89 -29.15 -45.02 -5.95
C VAL A 89 -30.34 -44.81 -6.88
N ASP A 90 -31.22 -45.81 -6.94
CA ASP A 90 -32.44 -45.80 -7.75
C ASP A 90 -33.58 -45.13 -6.95
N GLU A 91 -33.90 -43.88 -7.30
CA GLU A 91 -34.83 -43.01 -6.55
C GLU A 91 -36.26 -43.56 -6.52
N ASP A 92 -36.70 -44.19 -7.61
CA ASP A 92 -38.06 -44.72 -7.72
C ASP A 92 -38.26 -45.87 -6.73
N LYS A 93 -37.24 -46.71 -6.51
CA LYS A 93 -37.33 -47.81 -5.53
C LYS A 93 -37.37 -47.32 -4.08
N VAL A 94 -36.65 -46.25 -3.76
CA VAL A 94 -36.60 -45.70 -2.40
C VAL A 94 -37.91 -44.97 -2.06
N SER A 95 -38.45 -44.19 -3.00
CA SER A 95 -39.72 -43.49 -2.82
C SER A 95 -40.89 -44.45 -2.58
N LEU A 96 -40.98 -45.52 -3.37
CA LEU A 96 -41.98 -46.59 -3.21
C LEU A 96 -41.89 -47.30 -1.84
N ALA A 97 -40.67 -47.50 -1.32
CA ALA A 97 -40.47 -48.10 0.00
C ALA A 97 -40.95 -47.17 1.14
N TYR A 98 -40.70 -45.87 1.04
CA TYR A 98 -41.13 -44.89 2.05
C TYR A 98 -42.64 -44.66 2.05
N GLN A 99 -43.30 -44.70 0.89
CA GLN A 99 -44.77 -44.56 0.80
C GLN A 99 -45.54 -45.60 1.62
N GLN A 100 -44.97 -46.77 1.90
CA GLN A 100 -45.63 -47.84 2.66
C GLN A 100 -45.43 -47.73 4.18
N MET A 101 -44.60 -46.80 4.65
CA MET A 101 -44.25 -46.66 6.08
C MET A 101 -45.24 -45.77 6.83
N ASP A 102 -45.47 -46.11 8.10
CA ASP A 102 -46.21 -45.27 9.05
C ASP A 102 -45.32 -44.14 9.65
N GLN A 103 -45.93 -43.27 10.46
CA GLN A 103 -45.27 -42.07 11.01
C GLN A 103 -44.09 -42.41 11.95
N LEU A 104 -44.18 -43.49 12.74
CA LEU A 104 -43.13 -43.93 13.65
C LEU A 104 -41.97 -44.59 12.88
N GLN A 105 -42.29 -45.37 11.86
CA GLN A 105 -41.31 -45.99 10.98
C GLN A 105 -40.53 -44.94 10.18
N ILE A 106 -41.21 -43.98 9.54
CA ILE A 106 -40.53 -42.97 8.72
C ILE A 106 -39.69 -42.01 9.56
N SER A 107 -40.15 -41.67 10.79
CA SER A 107 -39.36 -40.84 11.72
C SER A 107 -38.10 -41.55 12.21
N SER A 108 -38.13 -42.87 12.39
CA SER A 108 -36.93 -43.67 12.70
C SER A 108 -35.93 -43.69 11.55
N VAL A 109 -36.40 -43.77 10.30
CA VAL A 109 -35.58 -43.70 9.09
C VAL A 109 -34.92 -42.33 8.95
N ILE A 110 -35.66 -41.25 9.18
CA ILE A 110 -35.14 -39.88 9.18
C ILE A 110 -33.98 -39.75 10.17
N LYS A 111 -34.15 -40.21 11.41
CA LYS A 111 -33.10 -40.17 12.44
C LYS A 111 -31.86 -40.96 12.06
N ALA A 112 -32.03 -42.13 11.42
CA ALA A 112 -30.92 -42.93 10.92
C ALA A 112 -30.18 -42.24 9.77
N LEU A 113 -30.91 -41.62 8.84
CA LEU A 113 -30.34 -40.86 7.72
C LEU A 113 -29.58 -39.62 8.22
N GLU A 114 -30.12 -38.89 9.21
CA GLU A 114 -29.43 -37.76 9.84
C GLU A 114 -28.09 -38.18 10.46
N GLN A 115 -28.07 -39.34 11.14
CA GLN A 115 -26.83 -39.89 11.70
C GLN A 115 -25.83 -40.30 10.61
N GLN A 116 -26.29 -40.93 9.52
CA GLN A 116 -25.45 -41.28 8.39
C GLN A 116 -24.88 -40.04 7.68
N ILE A 117 -25.69 -38.98 7.54
CA ILE A 117 -25.24 -37.70 6.99
C ILE A 117 -24.18 -37.06 7.88
N ALA A 118 -24.36 -37.08 9.20
CA ALA A 118 -23.35 -36.58 10.15
C ALA A 118 -22.02 -37.32 10.01
N LEU A 119 -22.06 -38.65 9.94
CA LEU A 119 -20.86 -39.49 9.76
C LEU A 119 -20.22 -39.32 8.37
N ALA A 120 -21.03 -39.14 7.32
CA ALA A 120 -20.53 -38.85 5.98
C ALA A 120 -19.84 -37.47 5.92
N ARG A 121 -20.36 -36.47 6.64
CA ARG A 121 -19.72 -35.14 6.78
C ARG A 121 -18.38 -35.22 7.49
N GLU A 122 -18.31 -35.94 8.60
CA GLU A 122 -17.06 -36.13 9.34
C GLU A 122 -15.98 -36.79 8.47
N LYS A 123 -16.36 -37.83 7.72
CA LYS A 123 -15.47 -38.48 6.74
C LYS A 123 -15.03 -37.55 5.63
N LEU A 124 -15.95 -36.74 5.09
CA LEU A 124 -15.62 -35.76 4.06
C LEU A 124 -14.61 -34.73 4.58
N GLN A 125 -14.83 -34.22 5.79
CA GLN A 125 -13.94 -33.26 6.43
C GLN A 125 -12.54 -33.85 6.65
N ALA A 126 -12.45 -35.08 7.15
CA ALA A 126 -11.18 -35.78 7.31
C ALA A 126 -10.42 -35.96 5.98
N LEU A 127 -11.13 -36.24 4.88
CA LEU A 127 -10.53 -36.33 3.54
C LEU A 127 -10.07 -34.98 3.00
N GLU A 128 -10.81 -33.91 3.30
CA GLU A 128 -10.42 -32.54 2.94
C GLU A 128 -9.17 -32.09 3.69
N ASP A 129 -9.07 -32.42 4.99
CA ASP A 129 -7.91 -32.10 5.82
C ASP A 129 -6.66 -32.90 5.38
N ASP A 130 -6.79 -34.21 5.07
CA ASP A 130 -5.70 -35.00 4.48
C ASP A 130 -5.27 -34.44 3.11
N GLY A 131 -6.23 -33.96 2.30
CA GLY A 131 -5.93 -33.27 1.04
C GLY A 131 -5.10 -32.01 1.22
N ARG A 132 -5.41 -31.19 2.24
CA ARG A 132 -4.65 -29.97 2.58
C ARG A 132 -3.23 -30.30 3.04
N GLU A 133 -3.07 -31.31 3.89
CA GLU A 133 -1.78 -31.74 4.40
C GLU A 133 -0.85 -32.18 3.25
N VAL A 134 -1.37 -32.99 2.32
CA VAL A 134 -0.62 -33.43 1.13
C VAL A 134 -0.24 -32.24 0.23
N GLN A 135 -1.15 -31.28 0.08
CA GLN A 135 -0.91 -30.10 -0.75
C GLN A 135 0.13 -29.17 -0.13
N GLN A 136 0.14 -29.03 1.19
CA GLN A 136 1.19 -28.30 1.92
C GLN A 136 2.54 -29.02 1.79
N ARG A 137 2.56 -30.35 1.98
CA ARG A 137 3.77 -31.15 1.79
C ARG A 137 4.36 -30.98 0.38
N MET A 138 3.53 -30.88 -0.65
CA MET A 138 3.99 -30.63 -2.03
C MET A 138 4.65 -29.26 -2.25
N VAL A 139 4.32 -28.25 -1.45
CA VAL A 139 4.96 -26.93 -1.50
C VAL A 139 6.34 -27.00 -0.83
N ASP A 140 6.45 -27.74 0.26
CA ASP A 140 7.67 -27.85 1.05
C ASP A 140 8.69 -28.83 0.44
N LEU A 141 8.23 -29.90 -0.19
CA LEU A 141 9.06 -31.01 -0.68
C LEU A 141 10.12 -30.61 -1.73
N PRO A 142 9.84 -29.75 -2.74
CA PRO A 142 10.87 -29.30 -3.69
C PRO A 142 12.01 -28.54 -3.00
N ARG A 143 11.68 -27.71 -2.00
CA ARG A 143 12.67 -26.97 -1.22
C ARG A 143 13.53 -27.91 -0.38
N GLU A 144 12.92 -28.88 0.30
CA GLU A 144 13.65 -29.89 1.06
C GLU A 144 14.56 -30.75 0.16
N LEU A 145 14.10 -31.08 -1.05
CA LEU A 145 14.88 -31.83 -2.03
C LEU A 145 16.10 -31.02 -2.51
N ASP A 146 15.92 -29.74 -2.81
CA ASP A 146 17.02 -28.84 -3.21
C ASP A 146 18.07 -28.70 -2.10
N ASP A 147 17.63 -28.60 -0.84
CA ASP A 147 18.53 -28.56 0.32
C ASP A 147 19.36 -29.85 0.44
N VAL A 148 18.74 -31.02 0.27
CA VAL A 148 19.44 -32.32 0.29
C VAL A 148 20.41 -32.47 -0.89
N VAL A 149 20.03 -32.01 -2.09
CA VAL A 149 20.90 -32.01 -3.27
C VAL A 149 22.11 -31.11 -3.06
N ALA A 150 21.91 -29.90 -2.54
CA ALA A 150 22.98 -28.96 -2.24
C ALA A 150 23.93 -29.51 -1.17
N GLU A 151 23.40 -30.19 -0.14
CA GLU A 151 24.23 -30.83 0.89
C GLU A 151 25.03 -32.02 0.34
N LEU A 152 24.44 -32.80 -0.57
CA LEU A 152 25.14 -33.86 -1.28
C LEU A 152 26.27 -33.30 -2.15
N GLU A 153 26.04 -32.24 -2.92
CA GLU A 153 27.08 -31.58 -3.74
C GLU A 153 28.24 -31.04 -2.87
N ARG A 154 27.93 -30.40 -1.73
CA ARG A 154 28.95 -29.95 -0.77
C ARG A 154 29.77 -31.12 -0.22
N SER A 155 29.16 -32.28 0.02
CA SER A 155 29.87 -33.47 0.48
C SER A 155 30.87 -34.03 -0.55
N TYR A 156 30.62 -33.82 -1.85
CA TYR A 156 31.58 -34.16 -2.92
C TYR A 156 32.69 -33.12 -3.07
N ALA A 157 32.39 -31.84 -2.86
CA ALA A 157 33.36 -30.74 -2.95
C ALA A 157 34.29 -30.61 -1.72
N THR A 158 33.96 -31.26 -0.60
CA THR A 158 34.76 -31.18 0.63
C THR A 158 36.04 -32.00 0.50
N GLU A 159 37.19 -31.33 0.43
CA GLU A 159 38.49 -31.98 0.57
C GLU A 159 38.73 -32.40 2.03
N LEU A 160 39.00 -33.68 2.26
CA LEU A 160 39.32 -34.21 3.57
C LEU A 160 40.70 -33.73 4.02
N THR A 161 40.79 -33.09 5.18
CA THR A 161 42.06 -32.68 5.79
C THR A 161 42.92 -33.91 6.11
N VAL A 162 44.03 -34.09 5.40
CA VAL A 162 44.96 -35.19 5.61
C VAL A 162 45.81 -34.91 6.84
N THR A 163 45.60 -35.70 7.90
CA THR A 163 46.41 -35.65 9.13
C THR A 163 47.59 -36.63 9.04
N ASN A 164 48.57 -36.52 9.95
CA ASN A 164 49.68 -37.49 10.01
C ASN A 164 49.26 -38.88 10.51
N ASP A 165 48.03 -39.03 11.01
CA ASP A 165 47.47 -40.30 11.50
C ASP A 165 46.67 -40.99 10.39
N ALA A 166 47.22 -42.09 9.86
CA ALA A 166 46.62 -42.86 8.78
C ALA A 166 45.26 -43.46 9.16
N LEU A 167 45.08 -43.91 10.41
CA LEU A 167 43.84 -44.51 10.88
C LEU A 167 42.74 -43.45 11.03
N LEU A 168 43.10 -42.24 11.47
CA LEU A 168 42.15 -41.14 11.60
C LEU A 168 41.67 -40.63 10.22
N ASN A 169 42.56 -40.60 9.23
CA ASN A 169 42.19 -40.26 7.86
C ASN A 169 41.23 -41.29 7.26
N GLU A 170 41.46 -42.58 7.50
CA GLU A 170 40.58 -43.69 7.08
C GLU A 170 39.21 -43.60 7.77
N ALA A 171 39.17 -43.34 9.08
CA ALA A 171 37.92 -43.14 9.82
C ALA A 171 37.11 -41.92 9.33
N ASN A 172 37.81 -40.84 8.93
CA ASN A 172 37.16 -39.66 8.36
C ASN A 172 36.62 -39.93 6.94
N GLN A 173 37.30 -40.77 6.13
CA GLN A 173 36.79 -41.24 4.84
C GLN A 173 35.51 -42.07 5.02
N PHE A 174 35.51 -43.07 5.91
CA PHE A 174 34.30 -43.88 6.14
C PHE A 174 33.09 -43.07 6.58
N ARG A 175 33.30 -42.04 7.42
CA ARG A 175 32.21 -41.14 7.84
C ARG A 175 31.69 -40.28 6.68
N GLN A 176 32.57 -39.77 5.82
CA GLN A 176 32.17 -38.99 4.65
C GLN A 176 31.44 -39.83 3.60
N ASP A 177 31.90 -41.05 3.37
CA ASP A 177 31.22 -41.96 2.44
C ASP A 177 29.86 -42.40 2.98
N ALA A 178 29.76 -42.69 4.29
CA ALA A 178 28.48 -42.96 4.95
C ALA A 178 27.49 -41.77 4.86
N LEU A 179 27.99 -40.53 4.97
CA LEU A 179 27.18 -39.31 4.80
C LEU A 179 26.62 -39.21 3.37
N ARG A 180 27.46 -39.42 2.35
CA ARG A 180 27.04 -39.39 0.94
C ARG A 180 25.98 -40.43 0.65
N GLU A 181 26.18 -41.67 1.10
CA GLU A 181 25.23 -42.75 0.89
C GLU A 181 23.89 -42.48 1.60
N MET A 182 23.91 -41.92 2.81
CA MET A 182 22.70 -41.53 3.53
C MET A 182 21.94 -40.42 2.79
N LEU A 183 22.63 -39.37 2.34
CA LEU A 183 22.03 -38.27 1.58
C LEU A 183 21.45 -38.73 0.23
N GLN A 184 22.12 -39.66 -0.46
CA GLN A 184 21.59 -40.29 -1.68
C GLN A 184 20.32 -41.11 -1.40
N ALA A 185 20.29 -41.89 -0.30
CA ALA A 185 19.10 -42.64 0.10
C ALA A 185 17.94 -41.69 0.45
N LYS A 186 18.22 -40.59 1.18
CA LYS A 186 17.23 -39.55 1.51
C LYS A 186 16.68 -38.84 0.27
N GLN A 187 17.56 -38.47 -0.66
CA GLN A 187 17.17 -37.89 -1.95
C GLN A 187 16.22 -38.82 -2.72
N GLN A 188 16.54 -40.12 -2.75
CA GLN A 188 15.72 -41.13 -3.43
C GLN A 188 14.32 -41.25 -2.81
N VAL A 189 14.20 -41.22 -1.48
CA VAL A 189 12.89 -41.22 -0.78
C VAL A 189 12.06 -40.00 -1.17
N MET A 190 12.64 -38.80 -1.10
CA MET A 190 11.92 -37.56 -1.42
C MET A 190 11.47 -37.50 -2.88
N GLN A 191 12.27 -38.04 -3.81
CA GLN A 191 11.85 -38.18 -5.21
C GLN A 191 10.66 -39.14 -5.36
N LEU A 192 10.69 -40.28 -4.68
CA LEU A 192 9.58 -41.25 -4.68
C LEU A 192 8.31 -40.67 -4.03
N GLU A 193 8.46 -39.91 -2.94
CA GLU A 193 7.37 -39.17 -2.29
C GLU A 193 6.75 -38.15 -3.26
N SER A 194 7.57 -37.38 -3.99
CA SER A 194 7.12 -36.42 -5.00
C SER A 194 6.35 -37.08 -6.15
N LEU A 195 6.88 -38.20 -6.68
CA LEU A 195 6.22 -39.03 -7.70
C LEU A 195 4.88 -39.58 -7.19
N GLY A 196 4.79 -39.96 -5.91
CA GLY A 196 3.59 -40.47 -5.26
C GLY A 196 2.57 -39.39 -4.92
N ALA A 197 3.01 -38.18 -4.58
CA ALA A 197 2.16 -37.08 -4.11
C ALA A 197 1.09 -36.69 -5.15
N SER A 198 1.48 -36.58 -6.42
CA SER A 198 0.52 -36.31 -7.51
C SER A 198 -0.57 -37.39 -7.62
N LYS A 199 -0.21 -38.66 -7.40
CA LYS A 199 -1.16 -39.78 -7.40
C LYS A 199 -2.03 -39.83 -6.16
N ARG A 200 -1.48 -39.50 -5.00
CA ARG A 200 -2.22 -39.37 -3.74
C ARG A 200 -3.26 -38.24 -3.82
N ILE A 201 -2.91 -37.10 -4.43
CA ILE A 201 -3.86 -36.00 -4.68
C ILE A 201 -4.99 -36.46 -5.61
N GLU A 202 -4.66 -37.10 -6.73
CA GLU A 202 -5.66 -37.65 -7.66
C GLU A 202 -6.63 -38.60 -6.93
N LEU A 203 -6.10 -39.51 -6.11
CA LEU A 203 -6.90 -40.44 -5.31
C LEU A 203 -7.76 -39.74 -4.24
N ASN A 204 -7.20 -38.80 -3.49
CA ASN A 204 -7.92 -38.04 -2.46
C ASN A 204 -9.05 -37.21 -3.07
N GLN A 205 -8.83 -36.58 -4.22
CA GLN A 205 -9.87 -35.87 -4.95
C GLN A 205 -11.01 -36.79 -5.39
N LEU A 206 -10.70 -38.01 -5.86
CA LEU A 206 -11.72 -39.01 -6.22
C LEU A 206 -12.49 -39.50 -4.99
N LYS A 207 -11.82 -39.70 -3.85
CA LYS A 207 -12.46 -40.04 -2.57
C LYS A 207 -13.40 -38.93 -2.09
N ILE A 208 -12.97 -37.67 -2.16
CA ILE A 208 -13.78 -36.49 -1.85
C ILE A 208 -15.00 -36.41 -2.78
N ALA A 209 -14.83 -36.65 -4.08
CA ALA A 209 -15.94 -36.66 -5.04
C ALA A 209 -16.96 -37.76 -4.72
N LYS A 210 -16.49 -38.96 -4.39
CA LYS A 210 -17.34 -40.09 -3.98
C LYS A 210 -18.07 -39.83 -2.66
N ALA A 211 -17.40 -39.22 -1.68
CA ALA A 211 -18.01 -38.84 -0.41
C ALA A 211 -19.09 -37.76 -0.58
N ASN A 212 -18.85 -36.75 -1.43
CA ASN A 212 -19.86 -35.75 -1.78
C ASN A 212 -21.06 -36.38 -2.49
N GLN A 213 -20.83 -37.32 -3.40
CA GLN A 213 -21.92 -38.04 -4.08
C GLN A 213 -22.77 -38.85 -3.09
N LEU A 214 -22.13 -39.58 -2.16
CA LEU A 214 -22.84 -40.31 -1.10
C LEU A 214 -23.67 -39.35 -0.22
N LEU A 215 -23.11 -38.19 0.12
CA LEU A 215 -23.79 -37.19 0.94
C LEU A 215 -25.01 -36.61 0.21
N LEU A 216 -24.89 -36.33 -1.10
CA LEU A 216 -26.01 -35.94 -1.96
C LEU A 216 -27.10 -37.02 -2.01
N ASP A 217 -26.73 -38.29 -2.18
CA ASP A 217 -27.67 -39.40 -2.21
C ASP A 217 -28.40 -39.56 -0.86
N LEU A 218 -27.68 -39.48 0.27
CA LEU A 218 -28.28 -39.51 1.61
C LEU A 218 -29.21 -38.33 1.87
N MET A 219 -28.83 -37.13 1.43
CA MET A 219 -29.69 -35.93 1.53
C MET A 219 -30.94 -36.05 0.66
N ARG A 220 -30.85 -36.68 -0.51
CA ARG A 220 -32.02 -37.00 -1.36
C ARG A 220 -32.95 -38.00 -0.68
N GLN A 221 -32.42 -39.07 -0.08
CA GLN A 221 -33.22 -40.02 0.70
C GLN A 221 -33.90 -39.33 1.89
N LEU A 222 -33.18 -38.48 2.62
CA LEU A 222 -33.73 -37.72 3.74
C LEU A 222 -34.87 -36.80 3.30
N ARG A 223 -34.76 -36.19 2.11
CA ARG A 223 -35.83 -35.38 1.52
C ARG A 223 -37.08 -36.22 1.27
N LEU A 224 -36.95 -37.35 0.58
CA LEU A 224 -38.10 -38.22 0.28
C LEU A 224 -38.77 -38.72 1.56
N ALA A 225 -37.98 -39.04 2.60
CA ALA A 225 -38.52 -39.43 3.90
C ALA A 225 -39.25 -38.27 4.62
N ASN A 226 -38.71 -37.06 4.55
CA ASN A 226 -39.35 -35.85 5.10
C ASN A 226 -40.63 -35.44 4.34
N GLU A 227 -40.66 -35.61 3.01
CA GLU A 227 -41.86 -35.40 2.19
C GLU A 227 -42.97 -36.35 2.63
N ARG A 228 -42.65 -37.64 2.83
CA ARG A 228 -43.61 -38.63 3.33
C ARG A 228 -44.09 -38.34 4.75
N LEU A 229 -43.17 -38.01 5.66
CA LEU A 229 -43.55 -37.63 7.04
C LEU A 229 -44.47 -36.42 7.04
N ALA A 230 -44.22 -35.46 6.15
CA ALA A 230 -45.03 -34.27 6.05
C ALA A 230 -46.42 -34.53 5.48
N GLU A 231 -46.53 -35.40 4.47
CA GLU A 231 -47.81 -35.86 3.94
C GLU A 231 -48.67 -36.52 5.04
N LEU A 232 -48.06 -37.38 5.88
CA LEU A 232 -48.72 -38.01 7.02
C LEU A 232 -49.18 -36.97 8.06
N ARG A 233 -48.28 -36.04 8.43
CA ARG A 233 -48.61 -34.96 9.40
C ARG A 233 -49.68 -34.01 8.89
N GLN A 234 -49.69 -33.68 7.60
CA GLN A 234 -50.72 -32.83 7.01
C GLN A 234 -52.09 -33.53 7.07
N LYS A 235 -52.13 -34.84 6.88
CA LYS A 235 -53.34 -35.64 7.05
C LYS A 235 -53.83 -35.65 8.50
N ASP A 236 -52.92 -35.81 9.46
CA ASP A 236 -53.23 -35.77 10.90
C ASP A 236 -53.71 -34.37 11.34
N ALA A 237 -53.06 -33.30 10.87
CA ALA A 237 -53.44 -31.91 11.13
C ALA A 237 -54.82 -31.57 10.56
N ALA A 238 -55.14 -32.04 9.34
CA ALA A 238 -56.45 -31.86 8.74
C ALA A 238 -57.56 -32.60 9.51
N LEU A 239 -57.27 -33.79 10.07
CA LEU A 239 -58.19 -34.51 10.94
C LEU A 239 -58.38 -33.79 12.28
N ALA A 240 -57.31 -33.31 12.90
CA ALA A 240 -57.36 -32.54 14.15
C ALA A 240 -58.11 -31.20 13.99
N LEU A 241 -57.94 -30.50 12.85
CA LEU A 241 -58.71 -29.31 12.49
C LEU A 241 -60.21 -29.63 12.34
N ALA A 242 -60.54 -30.75 11.71
CA ALA A 242 -61.94 -31.18 11.57
C ALA A 242 -62.58 -31.54 12.92
N GLU A 243 -61.82 -32.16 13.83
CA GLU A 243 -62.26 -32.46 15.21
C GLU A 243 -62.44 -31.18 16.05
N LEU A 244 -61.51 -30.23 15.95
CA LEU A 244 -61.60 -28.92 16.62
C LEU A 244 -62.77 -28.08 16.09
N ASP A 245 -63.03 -28.10 14.77
CA ASP A 245 -64.18 -27.42 14.14
C ASP A 245 -65.52 -28.06 14.55
N GLN A 246 -65.55 -29.36 14.83
CA GLN A 246 -66.72 -30.04 15.38
C GLN A 246 -66.90 -29.69 16.87
N ALA A 247 -65.83 -29.71 17.66
CA ALA A 247 -65.86 -29.30 19.07
C ALA A 247 -66.33 -27.84 19.22
N ALA A 248 -65.88 -26.93 18.35
CA ALA A 248 -66.30 -25.53 18.31
C ALA A 248 -67.82 -25.36 18.09
N LYS A 249 -68.47 -26.29 17.37
CA LYS A 249 -69.92 -26.27 17.10
C LYS A 249 -70.75 -26.86 18.23
N VAL A 250 -70.16 -27.70 19.07
CA VAL A 250 -70.82 -28.39 20.20
C VAL A 250 -70.77 -27.54 21.48
N VAL A 251 -69.74 -26.72 21.66
CA VAL A 251 -69.62 -25.79 22.79
C VAL A 251 -70.68 -24.68 22.70
N ALA A 252 -71.46 -24.49 23.78
CA ALA A 252 -72.50 -23.47 23.86
C ALA A 252 -71.92 -22.05 23.69
N ALA A 253 -72.66 -21.15 23.03
CA ALA A 253 -72.23 -19.78 22.72
C ALA A 253 -71.86 -18.93 23.96
N ASP A 254 -72.26 -19.36 25.16
CA ASP A 254 -72.03 -18.65 26.42
C ASP A 254 -70.68 -18.96 27.08
N ASP A 255 -69.94 -20.00 26.67
CA ASP A 255 -68.62 -20.33 27.25
C ASP A 255 -67.46 -19.72 26.45
N GLN A 256 -67.22 -18.43 26.70
CA GLN A 256 -66.18 -17.66 26.01
C GLN A 256 -64.75 -18.20 26.24
N ALA A 257 -64.48 -18.86 27.37
CA ALA A 257 -63.13 -19.32 27.69
C ALA A 257 -62.74 -20.56 26.86
N LEU A 258 -63.65 -21.53 26.75
CA LEU A 258 -63.48 -22.72 25.91
C LEU A 258 -63.41 -22.37 24.42
N GLN A 259 -64.24 -21.43 23.95
CA GLN A 259 -64.17 -20.96 22.57
C GLN A 259 -62.83 -20.28 22.24
N GLN A 260 -62.23 -19.55 23.18
CA GLN A 260 -60.91 -18.95 22.99
C GLN A 260 -59.80 -19.99 22.86
N ILE A 261 -59.82 -21.05 23.68
CA ILE A 261 -58.82 -22.13 23.60
C ILE A 261 -58.95 -22.90 22.28
N ILE A 262 -60.18 -23.23 21.87
CA ILE A 262 -60.43 -23.92 20.58
C ILE A 262 -60.00 -23.04 19.40
N ALA A 263 -60.34 -21.75 19.41
CA ALA A 263 -59.94 -20.82 18.36
C ALA A 263 -58.41 -20.68 18.26
N ARG A 264 -57.70 -20.62 19.40
CA ARG A 264 -56.23 -20.58 19.41
C ARG A 264 -55.61 -21.91 18.96
N ASN A 265 -56.19 -23.06 19.32
CA ASN A 265 -55.73 -24.36 18.82
C ASN A 265 -55.89 -24.49 17.31
N ILE A 266 -56.99 -23.99 16.72
CA ILE A 266 -57.17 -23.91 15.27
C ILE A 266 -56.09 -23.04 14.63
N GLU A 267 -55.77 -21.89 15.24
CA GLU A 267 -54.71 -20.99 14.76
C GLU A 267 -53.33 -21.64 14.85
N LEU A 268 -52.99 -22.29 15.98
CA LEU A 268 -51.72 -23.00 16.17
C LEU A 268 -51.56 -24.17 15.18
N THR A 269 -52.64 -24.90 14.86
CA THR A 269 -52.58 -25.96 13.83
C THR A 269 -52.31 -25.38 12.44
N ARG A 270 -52.87 -24.21 12.11
CA ARG A 270 -52.56 -23.51 10.83
C ARG A 270 -51.14 -22.95 10.79
N GLU A 271 -50.68 -22.35 11.89
CA GLU A 271 -49.29 -21.89 12.03
C GLU A 271 -48.31 -23.06 11.87
N LEU A 272 -48.66 -24.25 12.39
CA LEU A 272 -47.86 -25.46 12.26
C LEU A 272 -47.77 -25.93 10.79
N GLU A 273 -48.89 -25.94 10.07
CA GLU A 273 -48.91 -26.28 8.64
C GLU A 273 -48.06 -25.31 7.79
N GLU A 274 -48.19 -24.00 8.02
CA GLU A 274 -47.42 -22.97 7.30
C GLU A 274 -45.91 -23.09 7.56
N LEU A 275 -45.54 -23.29 8.82
CA LEU A 275 -44.16 -23.44 9.23
C LEU A 275 -43.53 -24.72 8.67
N GLN A 276 -44.30 -25.81 8.62
CA GLN A 276 -43.88 -27.07 8.02
C GLN A 276 -43.68 -26.97 6.50
N SER A 277 -44.57 -26.27 5.79
CA SER A 277 -44.40 -25.97 4.36
C SER A 277 -43.16 -25.10 4.10
N SER A 278 -42.93 -24.11 4.98
CA SER A 278 -41.74 -23.25 4.94
C SER A 278 -40.45 -24.03 5.17
N GLN A 279 -40.46 -24.99 6.11
CA GLN A 279 -39.35 -25.91 6.35
C GLN A 279 -39.00 -26.73 5.10
N GLN A 280 -40.00 -27.31 4.43
CA GLN A 280 -39.78 -28.08 3.20
C GLN A 280 -39.17 -27.21 2.09
N THR A 281 -39.74 -26.03 1.87
CA THR A 281 -39.23 -25.10 0.86
C THR A 281 -37.79 -24.68 1.14
N ALA A 282 -37.47 -24.41 2.41
CA ALA A 282 -36.12 -24.07 2.83
C ALA A 282 -35.16 -25.26 2.66
N GLN A 283 -35.59 -26.49 2.97
CA GLN A 283 -34.81 -27.71 2.76
C GLN A 283 -34.45 -27.92 1.28
N LEU A 284 -35.40 -27.73 0.36
CA LEU A 284 -35.17 -27.80 -1.09
C LEU A 284 -34.15 -26.76 -1.55
N ARG A 285 -34.30 -25.53 -1.10
CA ARG A 285 -33.35 -24.44 -1.41
C ARG A 285 -31.96 -24.76 -0.89
N TYR A 286 -31.84 -25.28 0.34
CA TYR A 286 -30.56 -25.67 0.93
C TYR A 286 -29.86 -26.78 0.13
N GLN A 287 -30.61 -27.76 -0.37
CA GLN A 287 -30.06 -28.81 -1.25
C GLN A 287 -29.54 -28.24 -2.57
N GLY A 288 -30.31 -27.37 -3.22
CA GLY A 288 -29.86 -26.69 -4.44
C GLY A 288 -28.58 -25.88 -4.23
N LEU A 289 -28.41 -25.22 -3.08
CA LEU A 289 -27.17 -24.54 -2.71
C LEU A 289 -25.99 -25.50 -2.57
N HIS A 290 -26.21 -26.66 -1.96
CA HIS A 290 -25.16 -27.68 -1.82
C HIS A 290 -24.74 -28.26 -3.18
N GLU A 291 -25.70 -28.55 -4.06
CA GLU A 291 -25.43 -28.99 -5.44
C GLU A 291 -24.63 -27.95 -6.22
N LEU A 292 -24.99 -26.67 -6.12
CA LEU A 292 -24.25 -25.57 -6.73
C LEU A 292 -22.80 -25.50 -6.21
N SER A 293 -22.58 -25.74 -4.92
CA SER A 293 -21.24 -25.80 -4.32
C SER A 293 -20.38 -26.91 -4.92
N VAL A 294 -20.96 -28.09 -5.13
CA VAL A 294 -20.29 -29.22 -5.77
C VAL A 294 -19.96 -28.90 -7.24
N GLN A 295 -20.87 -28.23 -7.96
CA GLN A 295 -20.63 -27.78 -9.34
C GLN A 295 -19.49 -26.76 -9.43
N ILE A 296 -19.49 -25.71 -8.58
CA ILE A 296 -18.42 -24.70 -8.54
C ILE A 296 -17.05 -25.36 -8.27
N ASN A 297 -17.00 -26.29 -7.32
CA ASN A 297 -15.77 -27.02 -7.04
C ASN A 297 -15.32 -27.91 -8.20
N ALA A 298 -16.26 -28.50 -8.95
CA ALA A 298 -15.93 -29.24 -10.16
C ALA A 298 -15.33 -28.33 -11.25
N LEU A 299 -15.90 -27.15 -11.45
CA LEU A 299 -15.44 -26.15 -12.41
C LEU A 299 -14.05 -25.59 -12.06
N LEU A 300 -13.81 -25.23 -10.78
CA LEU A 300 -12.50 -24.82 -10.30
C LEU A 300 -11.43 -25.90 -10.56
N ARG A 301 -11.77 -27.19 -10.35
CA ARG A 301 -10.87 -28.30 -10.65
C ARG A 301 -10.58 -28.43 -12.14
N GLU A 302 -11.60 -28.30 -12.99
CA GLU A 302 -11.46 -28.39 -14.44
C GLU A 302 -10.62 -27.23 -14.99
N LEU A 303 -10.85 -26.01 -14.52
CA LEU A 303 -10.02 -24.85 -14.81
C LEU A 303 -8.57 -25.07 -14.43
N ARG A 304 -8.28 -25.44 -13.17
CA ARG A 304 -6.91 -25.71 -12.72
C ARG A 304 -6.21 -26.78 -13.56
N LYS A 305 -6.91 -27.88 -13.87
CA LYS A 305 -6.38 -28.97 -14.71
C LYS A 305 -6.08 -28.53 -16.15
N ASN A 306 -6.88 -27.63 -16.71
CA ASN A 306 -6.74 -27.17 -18.09
C ASN A 306 -5.69 -26.04 -18.21
N ILE A 307 -5.49 -25.23 -17.17
CA ILE A 307 -4.36 -24.30 -17.05
C ILE A 307 -3.03 -25.07 -17.21
N ASP A 308 -2.87 -26.18 -16.50
CA ASP A 308 -1.65 -27.01 -16.56
C ASP A 308 -1.41 -27.67 -17.94
N ARG A 309 -2.44 -27.76 -18.79
CA ARG A 309 -2.37 -28.42 -20.10
C ARG A 309 -2.22 -27.47 -21.29
N PHE A 310 -2.25 -26.15 -21.09
CA PHE A 310 -1.93 -25.12 -22.10
C PHE A 310 -2.45 -25.46 -23.53
N GLU A 311 -3.73 -25.79 -23.66
CA GLU A 311 -4.42 -25.74 -24.96
C GLU A 311 -5.34 -24.51 -24.98
N PRO A 312 -4.80 -23.30 -25.22
CA PRO A 312 -5.60 -22.09 -25.34
C PRO A 312 -6.45 -22.18 -26.61
N SER A 313 -7.75 -22.42 -26.44
CA SER A 313 -8.72 -22.43 -27.53
C SER A 313 -9.88 -21.47 -27.25
N VAL A 314 -10.51 -20.98 -28.32
CA VAL A 314 -11.71 -20.13 -28.21
C VAL A 314 -12.86 -20.95 -27.60
N GLU A 315 -12.91 -22.25 -27.89
CA GLU A 315 -13.88 -23.19 -27.31
C GLU A 315 -13.72 -23.32 -25.80
N PHE A 316 -12.47 -23.37 -25.30
CA PHE A 316 -12.19 -23.41 -23.87
C PHE A 316 -12.63 -22.10 -23.18
N SER A 317 -12.31 -20.95 -23.77
CA SER A 317 -12.74 -19.65 -23.24
C SER A 317 -14.27 -19.54 -23.19
N ASN A 318 -14.96 -19.97 -24.25
CA ASN A 318 -16.42 -19.98 -24.29
C ASN A 318 -17.02 -20.91 -23.24
N ALA A 319 -16.44 -22.11 -23.04
CA ALA A 319 -16.89 -23.05 -22.01
C ALA A 319 -16.77 -22.44 -20.60
N ILE A 320 -15.68 -21.71 -20.32
CA ILE A 320 -15.50 -21.01 -19.04
C ILE A 320 -16.57 -19.94 -18.84
N VAL A 321 -16.81 -19.09 -19.85
CA VAL A 321 -17.78 -17.99 -19.74
C VAL A 321 -19.20 -18.56 -19.63
N GLU A 322 -19.54 -19.61 -20.38
CA GLU A 322 -20.83 -20.29 -20.31
C GLU A 322 -21.08 -20.94 -18.95
N GLN A 323 -20.07 -21.62 -18.39
CA GLN A 323 -20.15 -22.23 -17.06
C GLN A 323 -20.21 -21.17 -15.94
N LEU A 324 -19.47 -20.06 -16.06
CA LEU A 324 -19.56 -18.92 -15.12
C LEU A 324 -20.93 -18.26 -15.14
N ALA A 325 -21.51 -18.07 -16.33
CA ALA A 325 -22.83 -17.50 -16.48
C ALA A 325 -23.93 -18.40 -15.88
N ALA A 326 -23.77 -19.73 -15.97
CA ALA A 326 -24.68 -20.69 -15.35
C ALA A 326 -24.70 -20.61 -13.80
N LEU A 327 -23.70 -19.98 -13.17
CA LEU A 327 -23.61 -19.81 -11.71
C LEU A 327 -24.34 -18.54 -11.18
N SER A 328 -25.10 -17.85 -12.01
CA SER A 328 -25.82 -16.63 -11.61
C SER A 328 -27.10 -16.96 -10.83
N GLY A 329 -27.18 -16.52 -9.56
CA GLY A 329 -28.44 -16.53 -8.78
C GLY A 329 -28.33 -17.04 -7.35
N LEU A 330 -27.42 -16.49 -6.53
CA LEU A 330 -27.41 -16.80 -5.09
C LEU A 330 -28.60 -16.09 -4.39
N PRO A 331 -29.28 -16.75 -3.43
CA PRO A 331 -30.37 -16.14 -2.67
C PRO A 331 -29.91 -14.88 -1.91
N ASN A 332 -30.79 -13.89 -1.79
CA ASN A 332 -30.48 -12.66 -1.07
C ASN A 332 -30.26 -12.93 0.43
N ILE A 333 -29.02 -12.78 0.91
CA ILE A 333 -28.63 -12.96 2.31
C ILE A 333 -29.49 -12.12 3.28
N GLN A 334 -29.90 -10.91 2.86
CA GLN A 334 -30.70 -10.03 3.70
C GLN A 334 -32.11 -10.57 3.95
N GLU A 335 -32.69 -11.25 2.96
CA GLU A 335 -34.02 -11.84 3.07
C GLU A 335 -34.00 -13.02 4.05
N LEU A 336 -33.02 -13.93 3.90
CA LEU A 336 -32.84 -15.06 4.83
C LEU A 336 -32.54 -14.59 6.26
N SER A 337 -31.74 -13.54 6.43
CA SER A 337 -31.44 -12.97 7.74
C SER A 337 -32.67 -12.37 8.42
N ARG A 338 -33.57 -11.73 7.66
CA ARG A 338 -34.85 -11.22 8.17
C ARG A 338 -35.76 -12.36 8.62
N THR A 339 -35.93 -13.39 7.81
CA THR A 339 -36.73 -14.58 8.15
C THR A 339 -36.16 -15.27 9.40
N LEU A 340 -34.83 -15.43 9.50
CA LEU A 340 -34.18 -16.00 10.68
C LEU A 340 -34.47 -15.20 11.95
N ASN A 341 -34.51 -13.87 11.87
CA ASN A 341 -34.84 -13.02 13.00
C ASN A 341 -36.32 -13.12 13.39
N GLN A 342 -37.23 -13.22 12.43
CA GLN A 342 -38.66 -13.46 12.69
C GLN A 342 -38.87 -14.80 13.41
N LEU A 343 -38.28 -15.88 12.91
CA LEU A 343 -38.35 -17.20 13.53
C LEU A 343 -37.87 -17.22 15.00
N ARG A 344 -36.84 -16.43 15.34
CA ARG A 344 -36.37 -16.25 16.72
C ARG A 344 -37.38 -15.54 17.61
N VAL A 345 -38.08 -14.54 17.07
CA VAL A 345 -39.16 -13.83 17.76
C VAL A 345 -40.33 -14.78 17.98
N ASP A 346 -40.71 -15.55 16.95
CA ASP A 346 -41.79 -16.53 17.03
C ASP A 346 -41.45 -17.66 18.01
N SER A 347 -40.19 -18.11 18.05
CA SER A 347 -39.75 -19.11 19.03
C SER A 347 -39.89 -18.60 20.46
N PHE A 348 -39.64 -17.30 20.70
CA PHE A 348 -39.83 -16.68 22.00
C PHE A 348 -41.32 -16.54 22.35
N SER A 349 -42.18 -16.15 21.39
CA SER A 349 -43.62 -16.05 21.62
C SER A 349 -44.23 -17.41 21.96
N TYR A 350 -43.93 -18.47 21.19
CA TYR A 350 -44.42 -19.82 21.44
C TYR A 350 -43.97 -20.37 22.81
N ARG A 351 -42.70 -20.14 23.21
CA ARG A 351 -42.23 -20.56 24.55
C ARG A 351 -42.91 -19.80 25.67
N ASN A 352 -43.22 -18.53 25.48
CA ASN A 352 -43.93 -17.73 26.46
C ASN A 352 -45.40 -18.19 26.58
N GLU A 353 -46.04 -18.46 25.45
CA GLU A 353 -47.39 -19.03 25.39
C GLU A 353 -47.45 -20.42 26.02
N GLN A 354 -46.44 -21.27 25.78
CA GLN A 354 -46.30 -22.58 26.40
C GLN A 354 -46.21 -22.49 27.94
N ARG A 355 -45.52 -21.49 28.47
CA ARG A 355 -45.46 -21.25 29.92
C ARG A 355 -46.81 -20.82 30.49
N LYS A 356 -47.53 -19.93 29.79
CA LYS A 356 -48.87 -19.50 30.18
C LYS A 356 -49.87 -20.66 30.11
N ASN A 357 -49.80 -21.47 29.06
CA ASN A 357 -50.64 -22.65 28.89
C ASN A 357 -50.43 -23.66 30.02
N ARG A 358 -49.19 -23.94 30.42
CA ARG A 358 -48.89 -24.78 31.60
C ARG A 358 -49.49 -24.24 32.89
N GLN A 359 -49.48 -22.92 33.08
CA GLN A 359 -50.11 -22.29 34.24
C GLN A 359 -51.64 -22.42 34.19
N SER A 360 -52.26 -22.18 33.03
CA SER A 360 -53.70 -22.38 32.82
C SER A 360 -54.12 -23.84 33.04
N PHE A 361 -53.33 -24.80 32.55
CA PHE A 361 -53.57 -26.24 32.74
C PHE A 361 -53.56 -26.63 34.23
N GLN A 362 -52.63 -26.07 35.03
CA GLN A 362 -52.56 -26.31 36.47
C GLN A 362 -53.73 -25.69 37.25
N LEU A 363 -54.30 -24.59 36.75
CA LEU A 363 -55.40 -23.86 37.39
C LEU A 363 -56.78 -24.36 36.97
N SER A 364 -56.90 -25.06 35.83
CA SER A 364 -58.16 -25.57 35.32
C SER A 364 -58.68 -26.76 36.16
N GLN A 365 -59.99 -26.75 36.42
CA GLN A 365 -60.72 -27.78 37.17
C GLN A 365 -61.67 -28.63 36.31
N ARG A 366 -61.80 -28.33 35.00
CA ARG A 366 -62.67 -29.04 34.06
C ARG A 366 -61.84 -29.95 33.17
N ASP A 367 -62.28 -31.19 32.98
CA ASP A 367 -61.54 -32.17 32.17
C ASP A 367 -61.49 -31.77 30.68
N GLU A 368 -62.59 -31.23 30.12
CA GLU A 368 -62.65 -30.74 28.74
C GLU A 368 -61.66 -29.58 28.45
N GLU A 369 -61.46 -28.69 29.43
CA GLU A 369 -60.51 -27.57 29.31
C GLU A 369 -59.07 -28.09 29.42
N ARG A 370 -58.82 -29.09 30.28
CA ARG A 370 -57.49 -29.73 30.40
C ARG A 370 -57.09 -30.45 29.13
N ASP A 371 -58.00 -31.18 28.50
CA ASP A 371 -57.72 -31.90 27.25
C ASP A 371 -57.34 -30.93 26.11
N LEU A 372 -58.04 -29.80 26.00
CA LEU A 372 -57.74 -28.76 25.00
C LEU A 372 -56.44 -28.00 25.30
N LEU A 373 -56.14 -27.73 26.57
CA LEU A 373 -54.87 -27.12 26.99
C LEU A 373 -53.69 -28.10 26.82
N ASP A 374 -53.90 -29.42 26.97
CA ASP A 374 -52.88 -30.43 26.65
C ASP A 374 -52.63 -30.51 25.14
N LEU A 375 -53.67 -30.50 24.32
CA LEU A 375 -53.53 -30.39 22.86
C LEU A 375 -52.78 -29.11 22.47
N GLN A 376 -53.13 -27.96 23.07
CA GLN A 376 -52.41 -26.70 22.89
C GLN A 376 -50.92 -26.85 23.27
N GLN A 377 -50.63 -27.57 24.34
CA GLN A 377 -49.27 -27.84 24.82
C GLN A 377 -48.48 -28.71 23.84
N GLN A 378 -49.12 -29.70 23.22
CA GLN A 378 -48.54 -30.55 22.18
C GLN A 378 -48.24 -29.74 20.91
N LEU A 379 -49.21 -28.97 20.39
CA LEU A 379 -49.05 -28.11 19.21
C LEU A 379 -47.91 -27.08 19.39
N LEU A 380 -47.86 -26.40 20.53
CA LEU A 380 -46.78 -25.46 20.86
C LEU A 380 -45.41 -26.16 20.92
N THR A 381 -45.36 -27.40 21.40
CA THR A 381 -44.11 -28.17 21.46
C THR A 381 -43.62 -28.56 20.06
N GLU A 382 -44.52 -28.94 19.16
CA GLU A 382 -44.19 -29.23 17.76
C GLU A 382 -43.78 -27.96 16.99
N LEU A 383 -44.49 -26.85 17.17
CA LEU A 383 -44.14 -25.55 16.60
C LEU A 383 -42.74 -25.11 17.00
N ILE A 384 -42.39 -25.21 18.30
CA ILE A 384 -41.04 -24.89 18.79
C ILE A 384 -39.99 -25.81 18.14
N GLY A 385 -40.32 -27.09 17.95
CA GLY A 385 -39.45 -28.07 17.31
C GLY A 385 -39.16 -27.76 15.84
N ILE A 386 -40.20 -27.59 15.03
CA ILE A 386 -40.08 -27.26 13.59
C ILE A 386 -39.40 -25.89 13.41
N ASN A 387 -39.76 -24.90 14.23
CA ASN A 387 -39.14 -23.58 14.20
C ASN A 387 -37.63 -23.68 14.46
N GLY A 388 -37.21 -24.46 15.47
CA GLY A 388 -35.80 -24.71 15.75
C GLY A 388 -35.05 -25.42 14.62
N GLN A 389 -35.69 -26.38 13.95
CA GLN A 389 -35.12 -27.07 12.78
C GLN A 389 -34.95 -26.12 11.59
N LEU A 390 -35.96 -25.29 11.29
CA LEU A 390 -35.90 -24.28 10.24
C LEU A 390 -34.85 -23.20 10.55
N GLU A 391 -34.73 -22.76 11.82
CA GLU A 391 -33.66 -21.85 12.25
C GLU A 391 -32.26 -22.44 11.97
N LEU A 392 -32.04 -23.71 12.32
CA LEU A 392 -30.77 -24.39 12.05
C LEU A 392 -30.49 -24.49 10.56
N LEU A 393 -31.50 -24.81 9.76
CA LEU A 393 -31.36 -24.96 8.33
C LEU A 393 -31.03 -23.62 7.63
N LEU A 394 -31.71 -22.54 8.01
CA LEU A 394 -31.42 -21.20 7.48
C LEU A 394 -30.02 -20.73 7.90
N LYS A 395 -29.56 -21.03 9.12
CA LYS A 395 -28.18 -20.77 9.53
C LYS A 395 -27.17 -21.51 8.65
N GLN A 396 -27.41 -22.79 8.37
CA GLN A 396 -26.55 -23.57 7.48
C GLN A 396 -26.58 -23.03 6.05
N ALA A 397 -27.76 -22.63 5.56
CA ALA A 397 -27.90 -22.00 4.24
C ALA A 397 -27.11 -20.70 4.15
N LEU A 398 -27.15 -19.84 5.18
CA LEU A 398 -26.38 -18.60 5.24
C LEU A 398 -24.87 -18.85 5.18
N VAL A 399 -24.36 -19.82 5.95
CA VAL A 399 -22.93 -20.18 5.92
C VAL A 399 -22.53 -20.72 4.54
N ASN A 400 -23.36 -21.58 3.93
CA ASN A 400 -23.07 -22.09 2.59
C ASN A 400 -23.11 -20.99 1.53
N ILE A 401 -24.07 -20.06 1.60
CA ILE A 401 -24.15 -18.92 0.67
C ILE A 401 -22.88 -18.06 0.80
N ASP A 402 -22.44 -17.76 2.03
CA ASP A 402 -21.21 -17.00 2.27
C ASP A 402 -19.98 -17.69 1.67
N GLN A 403 -19.79 -18.98 1.94
CA GLN A 403 -18.71 -19.78 1.34
C GLN A 403 -18.79 -19.81 -0.20
N LEU A 404 -20.00 -19.91 -0.76
CA LEU A 404 -20.23 -19.90 -2.19
C LEU A 404 -19.90 -18.54 -2.82
N THR A 405 -20.24 -17.44 -2.16
CA THR A 405 -19.87 -16.10 -2.64
C THR A 405 -18.36 -15.94 -2.72
N HIS A 406 -17.62 -16.36 -1.69
CA HIS A 406 -16.16 -16.32 -1.68
C HIS A 406 -15.54 -17.22 -2.77
N ARG A 407 -15.98 -18.48 -2.87
CA ARG A 407 -15.48 -19.42 -3.88
C ARG A 407 -15.79 -18.97 -5.30
N ARG A 408 -16.97 -18.40 -5.51
CA ARG A 408 -17.35 -17.81 -6.80
C ARG A 408 -16.47 -16.62 -7.14
N SER A 409 -16.20 -15.73 -6.18
CA SER A 409 -15.29 -14.60 -6.39
C SER A 409 -13.88 -15.06 -6.77
N GLU A 410 -13.36 -16.12 -6.12
CA GLU A 410 -12.06 -16.71 -6.47
C GLU A 410 -12.07 -17.27 -7.90
N LEU A 411 -13.13 -18.00 -8.26
CA LEU A 411 -13.33 -18.55 -9.60
C LEU A 411 -13.39 -17.44 -10.67
N GLU A 412 -14.16 -16.38 -10.42
CA GLU A 412 -14.29 -15.23 -11.31
C GLU A 412 -12.95 -14.50 -11.48
N GLU A 413 -12.19 -14.30 -10.40
CA GLU A 413 -10.87 -13.67 -10.44
C GLU A 413 -9.87 -14.50 -11.27
N GLN A 414 -9.82 -15.81 -11.04
CA GLN A 414 -8.93 -16.72 -11.79
C GLN A 414 -9.32 -16.79 -13.26
N ALA A 415 -10.61 -16.94 -13.55
CA ALA A 415 -11.12 -16.96 -14.92
C ALA A 415 -10.84 -15.63 -15.63
N PHE A 416 -11.08 -14.49 -14.98
CA PHE A 416 -10.79 -13.17 -15.54
C PHE A 416 -9.31 -13.04 -15.93
N ARG A 417 -8.38 -13.45 -15.05
CA ARG A 417 -6.94 -13.43 -15.32
C ARG A 417 -6.53 -14.32 -16.50
N LEU A 418 -7.24 -15.43 -16.74
CA LEU A 418 -6.95 -16.29 -17.91
C LEU A 418 -7.54 -15.71 -19.19
N LEU A 419 -8.79 -15.26 -19.12
CA LEU A 419 -9.54 -14.70 -20.25
C LEU A 419 -8.96 -13.38 -20.78
N THR A 420 -8.07 -12.71 -20.03
CA THR A 420 -7.29 -11.56 -20.54
C THR A 420 -6.21 -11.97 -21.56
N TRP A 421 -5.65 -13.17 -21.45
CA TRP A 421 -4.48 -13.60 -22.25
C TRP A 421 -4.82 -14.60 -23.35
N ILE A 422 -6.00 -15.19 -23.31
CA ILE A 422 -6.49 -16.12 -24.32
C ILE A 422 -7.47 -15.38 -25.22
N PRO A 423 -7.39 -15.55 -26.57
CA PRO A 423 -8.43 -15.05 -27.44
C PRO A 423 -9.75 -15.70 -27.03
N ASN A 424 -10.66 -14.87 -26.55
CA ASN A 424 -11.98 -15.30 -26.11
C ASN A 424 -12.99 -15.29 -27.27
N MET A 425 -12.56 -14.90 -28.48
CA MET A 425 -13.41 -14.85 -29.66
C MET A 425 -12.66 -15.09 -30.97
N VAL A 426 -13.39 -15.61 -31.96
CA VAL A 426 -12.98 -15.64 -33.37
C VAL A 426 -13.10 -14.22 -33.97
N PRO A 427 -12.17 -13.77 -34.83
CA PRO A 427 -12.29 -12.49 -35.54
C PRO A 427 -13.62 -12.33 -36.29
N ILE A 428 -14.14 -11.10 -36.37
CA ILE A 428 -15.40 -10.82 -37.07
C ILE A 428 -15.25 -11.18 -38.55
N THR A 429 -16.12 -12.06 -39.05
CA THR A 429 -16.14 -12.45 -40.46
C THR A 429 -17.37 -11.90 -41.17
N ALA A 430 -17.37 -11.93 -42.51
CA ALA A 430 -18.55 -11.53 -43.29
C ALA A 430 -19.79 -12.41 -42.99
N ALA A 431 -19.59 -13.62 -42.45
CA ALA A 431 -20.67 -14.52 -42.03
C ALA A 431 -21.42 -14.03 -40.77
N ASP A 432 -20.85 -13.09 -40.01
CA ASP A 432 -21.46 -12.55 -38.79
C ASP A 432 -22.48 -11.43 -39.07
N ILE A 433 -22.45 -10.84 -40.28
CA ILE A 433 -23.31 -9.69 -40.66
C ILE A 433 -24.81 -10.00 -40.52
N PRO A 434 -25.33 -11.16 -40.96
CA PRO A 434 -26.74 -11.50 -40.79
C PRO A 434 -27.15 -11.59 -39.31
N PHE A 435 -26.28 -12.15 -38.45
CA PHE A 435 -26.54 -12.27 -37.01
C PHE A 435 -26.59 -10.91 -36.32
N VAL A 436 -25.69 -10.00 -36.70
CA VAL A 436 -25.70 -8.61 -36.25
C VAL A 436 -27.02 -7.92 -36.62
N LEU A 437 -27.46 -8.07 -37.87
CA LEU A 437 -28.72 -7.50 -38.35
C LEU A 437 -29.93 -8.10 -37.63
N THR A 438 -29.93 -9.41 -37.34
CA THR A 438 -31.02 -10.05 -36.59
C THR A 438 -31.09 -9.58 -35.15
N ASP A 439 -29.94 -9.43 -34.48
CA ASP A 439 -29.87 -8.91 -33.12
C ASP A 439 -30.37 -7.46 -33.06
N PHE A 440 -29.95 -6.60 -33.98
CA PHE A 440 -30.47 -5.23 -34.08
C PHE A 440 -31.98 -5.18 -34.38
N ARG A 441 -32.48 -6.07 -35.24
CA ARG A 441 -33.92 -6.19 -35.50
C ARG A 441 -34.67 -6.64 -34.25
N ARG A 442 -34.08 -7.54 -33.46
CA ARG A 442 -34.63 -8.04 -32.20
C ARG A 442 -34.64 -6.96 -31.12
N ILE A 443 -33.57 -6.18 -30.99
CA ILE A 443 -33.51 -4.98 -30.13
C ILE A 443 -34.68 -4.05 -30.50
N GLY A 444 -34.85 -3.78 -31.80
CA GLY A 444 -35.96 -2.95 -32.28
C GLY A 444 -37.34 -3.50 -31.94
N SER A 445 -37.58 -4.81 -32.14
CA SER A 445 -38.87 -5.42 -31.80
C SER A 445 -39.14 -5.48 -30.30
N GLU A 446 -38.11 -5.73 -29.49
CA GLU A 446 -38.22 -5.78 -28.03
C GLU A 446 -38.44 -4.39 -27.44
N LEU A 447 -37.79 -3.35 -27.98
CA LEU A 447 -38.09 -1.95 -27.66
C LEU A 447 -39.55 -1.62 -27.92
N VAL A 448 -40.11 -2.06 -29.05
CA VAL A 448 -41.53 -1.88 -29.36
C VAL A 448 -42.42 -2.67 -28.40
N HIS A 449 -42.03 -3.90 -28.04
CA HIS A 449 -42.78 -4.75 -27.11
C HIS A 449 -42.80 -4.14 -25.69
N GLN A 450 -41.63 -3.80 -25.14
CA GLN A 450 -41.53 -3.16 -23.84
C GLN A 450 -42.21 -1.79 -23.84
N TRP A 451 -42.10 -1.02 -24.92
CA TRP A 451 -42.83 0.25 -25.05
C TRP A 451 -44.35 0.04 -24.97
N ARG A 452 -44.87 -1.02 -25.61
CA ARG A 452 -46.29 -1.38 -25.48
C ARG A 452 -46.64 -1.77 -24.05
N LEU A 453 -45.84 -2.60 -23.39
CA LEU A 453 -46.05 -2.98 -21.99
C LEU A 453 -46.01 -1.77 -21.03
N TYR A 454 -45.06 -0.87 -21.24
CA TYR A 454 -44.94 0.39 -20.50
C TYR A 454 -46.17 1.29 -20.73
N SER A 455 -46.64 1.37 -21.98
CA SER A 455 -47.85 2.15 -22.30
C SER A 455 -49.13 1.59 -21.68
N LEU A 456 -49.18 0.28 -21.40
CA LEU A 456 -50.30 -0.37 -20.71
C LEU A 456 -50.28 -0.08 -19.19
N HIS A 457 -49.10 0.10 -18.59
CA HIS A 457 -48.90 0.49 -17.19
C HIS A 457 -48.70 2.00 -17.04
N ALA A 458 -49.15 2.80 -18.01
CA ALA A 458 -48.95 4.25 -18.03
C ALA A 458 -49.52 4.97 -16.80
N GLY A 459 -50.52 4.38 -16.12
CA GLY A 459 -51.10 4.90 -14.87
C GLY A 459 -50.10 5.02 -13.72
N GLU A 460 -49.17 4.06 -13.57
CA GLU A 460 -48.11 4.09 -12.55
C GLU A 460 -46.93 5.00 -12.98
N SER A 461 -46.82 5.28 -14.27
CA SER A 461 -45.81 6.15 -14.88
C SER A 461 -46.16 7.64 -14.83
N VAL A 462 -47.41 8.00 -14.46
CA VAL A 462 -47.84 9.39 -14.26
C VAL A 462 -46.98 10.07 -13.21
N PHE A 463 -46.61 9.37 -12.14
CA PHE A 463 -45.71 9.91 -11.12
C PHE A 463 -44.34 10.28 -11.69
N GLN A 464 -43.73 9.42 -12.53
CA GLN A 464 -42.44 9.68 -13.16
C GLN A 464 -42.51 10.87 -14.12
N LEU A 465 -43.57 10.96 -14.93
CA LEU A 465 -43.78 12.08 -15.87
C LEU A 465 -44.02 13.40 -15.14
N VAL A 466 -44.83 13.39 -14.06
CA VAL A 466 -45.06 14.56 -13.21
C VAL A 466 -43.77 14.98 -12.53
N LEU A 467 -42.99 14.03 -12.00
CA LEU A 467 -41.70 14.30 -11.38
C LEU A 467 -40.71 14.90 -12.39
N LEU A 468 -40.58 14.32 -13.59
CA LEU A 468 -39.72 14.85 -14.65
C LEU A 468 -40.18 16.24 -15.13
N LEU A 469 -41.48 16.49 -15.22
CA LEU A 469 -42.02 17.81 -15.58
C LEU A 469 -41.75 18.83 -14.48
N LEU A 470 -41.97 18.48 -13.21
CA LEU A 470 -41.62 19.32 -12.06
C LEU A 470 -40.12 19.62 -12.02
N LEU A 471 -39.29 18.61 -12.31
CA LEU A 471 -37.84 18.74 -12.31
C LEU A 471 -37.35 19.56 -13.51
N ALA A 472 -38.00 19.46 -14.67
CA ALA A 472 -37.74 20.32 -15.83
C ALA A 472 -38.16 21.79 -15.57
N VAL A 473 -39.32 22.01 -14.93
CA VAL A 473 -39.77 23.36 -14.51
C VAL A 473 -38.82 23.95 -13.47
N TYR A 474 -38.43 23.15 -12.48
CA TYR A 474 -37.45 23.53 -11.47
C TYR A 474 -36.10 23.84 -12.10
N LEU A 475 -35.61 22.98 -13.00
CA LEU A 475 -34.35 23.19 -13.72
C LEU A 475 -34.39 24.46 -14.55
N ARG A 476 -35.50 24.75 -15.23
CA ARG A 476 -35.67 25.99 -15.99
C ARG A 476 -35.63 27.22 -15.08
N ARG A 477 -36.32 27.16 -13.94
CA ARG A 477 -36.26 28.23 -12.92
C ARG A 477 -34.85 28.40 -12.36
N PHE A 478 -34.19 27.30 -11.98
CA PHE A 478 -32.82 27.28 -11.50
C PHE A 478 -31.86 27.85 -12.55
N GLN A 479 -32.01 27.48 -13.82
CA GLN A 479 -31.20 28.00 -14.92
C GLN A 479 -31.36 29.52 -15.06
N VAL A 480 -32.58 30.06 -14.95
CA VAL A 480 -32.83 31.51 -14.98
C VAL A 480 -32.19 32.20 -13.78
N GLN A 481 -32.36 31.66 -12.57
CA GLN A 481 -31.74 32.19 -11.35
C GLN A 481 -30.21 32.15 -11.43
N TYR A 482 -29.66 31.05 -11.93
CA TYR A 482 -28.22 30.85 -12.12
C TYR A 482 -27.65 31.84 -13.14
N ASN A 483 -28.34 32.10 -14.26
CA ASN A 483 -27.92 33.12 -15.21
C ASN A 483 -27.92 34.52 -14.57
N HIS A 484 -28.98 34.88 -13.85
CA HIS A 484 -29.05 36.16 -13.16
C HIS A 484 -27.94 36.30 -12.10
N TYR A 485 -27.61 35.21 -11.41
CA TYR A 485 -26.49 35.15 -10.48
C TYR A 485 -25.14 35.37 -11.16
N LEU A 486 -24.89 34.69 -12.30
CA LEU A 486 -23.68 34.87 -13.10
C LEU A 486 -23.54 36.31 -13.61
N ASP A 487 -24.60 36.89 -14.14
CA ASP A 487 -24.60 38.27 -14.65
C ASP A 487 -24.33 39.27 -13.52
N LYS A 488 -24.95 39.09 -12.34
CA LYS A 488 -24.70 39.93 -11.14
C LYS A 488 -23.26 39.82 -10.62
N ILE A 489 -22.64 38.65 -10.77
CA ILE A 489 -21.25 38.43 -10.35
C ILE A 489 -20.26 38.89 -11.41
N SER A 490 -20.67 38.92 -12.69
CA SER A 490 -19.84 39.39 -13.81
C SER A 490 -19.20 40.75 -13.52
N ASP A 491 -19.95 41.68 -12.91
CA ASP A 491 -19.47 43.02 -12.55
C ASP A 491 -18.49 43.04 -11.35
N ARG A 492 -18.49 41.97 -10.54
CA ARG A 492 -17.63 41.82 -9.35
C ARG A 492 -16.31 41.16 -9.71
N ILE A 493 -16.31 40.29 -10.72
CA ILE A 493 -15.14 39.56 -11.21
C ILE A 493 -14.16 40.54 -11.84
N GLY A 494 -12.93 40.59 -11.32
CA GLY A 494 -11.94 41.57 -11.76
C GLY A 494 -11.81 42.80 -10.87
N ASN A 495 -12.82 43.10 -10.04
CA ASN A 495 -12.75 44.20 -9.10
C ASN A 495 -12.03 43.77 -7.81
N VAL A 496 -10.91 44.41 -7.47
CA VAL A 496 -10.04 43.98 -6.37
C VAL A 496 -10.76 43.87 -5.01
N ARG A 497 -11.71 44.77 -4.73
CA ARG A 497 -12.41 44.81 -3.43
C ARG A 497 -13.57 43.82 -3.35
N ARG A 498 -14.20 43.50 -4.48
CA ARG A 498 -15.44 42.70 -4.53
C ARG A 498 -15.23 41.28 -5.03
N ASP A 499 -14.15 40.99 -5.74
CA ASP A 499 -13.84 39.66 -6.27
C ASP A 499 -13.45 38.70 -5.14
N LYS A 500 -14.17 37.58 -5.02
CA LYS A 500 -13.96 36.55 -4.00
C LYS A 500 -13.95 35.16 -4.67
N GLY A 501 -13.04 34.29 -4.24
CA GLY A 501 -12.83 32.97 -4.86
C GLY A 501 -14.06 32.05 -4.86
N HIS A 502 -14.94 32.15 -3.85
CA HIS A 502 -16.14 31.32 -3.77
C HIS A 502 -17.14 31.58 -4.91
N TYR A 503 -17.08 32.72 -5.59
CA TYR A 503 -17.93 32.98 -6.76
C TYR A 503 -17.64 32.03 -7.93
N SER A 504 -16.38 31.63 -8.12
CA SER A 504 -16.04 30.63 -9.13
C SER A 504 -16.48 29.22 -8.70
N LEU A 505 -16.35 28.88 -7.40
CA LEU A 505 -16.79 27.59 -6.87
C LEU A 505 -18.31 27.41 -6.98
N THR A 506 -19.08 28.41 -6.57
CA THR A 506 -20.55 28.43 -6.69
C THR A 506 -21.01 28.40 -8.14
N ALA A 507 -20.28 29.08 -9.04
CA ALA A 507 -20.57 29.02 -10.46
C ALA A 507 -20.34 27.62 -11.04
N ILE A 508 -19.26 26.92 -10.67
CA ILE A 508 -19.02 25.52 -11.08
C ILE A 508 -20.06 24.59 -10.46
N PHE A 509 -20.38 24.76 -9.17
CA PHE A 509 -21.42 23.98 -8.51
C PHE A 509 -22.77 24.12 -9.22
N GLY A 510 -23.12 25.32 -9.69
CA GLY A 510 -24.30 25.53 -10.51
C GLY A 510 -24.28 24.81 -11.86
N ILE A 511 -23.11 24.71 -12.51
CA ILE A 511 -22.95 23.91 -13.74
C ILE A 511 -23.11 22.42 -13.45
N ILE A 512 -22.49 21.91 -12.38
CA ILE A 512 -22.61 20.52 -11.96
C ILE A 512 -24.07 20.21 -11.64
N ALA A 513 -24.75 21.07 -10.89
CA ALA A 513 -26.17 20.93 -10.58
C ALA A 513 -27.03 20.91 -11.86
N LEU A 514 -26.78 21.81 -12.82
CA LEU A 514 -27.49 21.78 -14.12
C LEU A 514 -27.27 20.45 -14.88
N GLY A 515 -26.08 19.86 -14.78
CA GLY A 515 -25.74 18.60 -15.44
C GLY A 515 -26.29 17.35 -14.74
N SER A 516 -26.44 17.38 -13.41
CA SER A 516 -26.78 16.21 -12.60
C SER A 516 -28.25 16.13 -12.19
N LEU A 517 -28.98 17.25 -12.15
CA LEU A 517 -30.37 17.28 -11.66
C LEU A 517 -31.32 16.34 -12.42
N LEU A 518 -31.28 16.32 -13.76
CA LEU A 518 -32.14 15.43 -14.55
C LEU A 518 -31.74 13.95 -14.41
N PRO A 519 -30.46 13.56 -14.57
CA PRO A 519 -30.05 12.16 -14.37
C PRO A 519 -30.32 11.63 -12.95
N LEU A 520 -30.03 12.42 -11.91
CA LEU A 520 -30.31 12.04 -10.52
C LEU A 520 -31.82 11.96 -10.25
N GLY A 521 -32.60 12.84 -10.88
CA GLY A 521 -34.05 12.82 -10.81
C GLY A 521 -34.65 11.54 -11.39
N VAL A 522 -34.13 11.06 -12.54
CA VAL A 522 -34.53 9.77 -13.12
C VAL A 522 -34.17 8.62 -12.20
N GLN A 523 -32.93 8.58 -11.68
CA GLN A 523 -32.53 7.50 -10.77
C GLN A 523 -33.34 7.49 -9.46
N LEU A 524 -33.69 8.66 -8.92
CA LEU A 524 -34.56 8.76 -7.76
C LEU A 524 -35.99 8.30 -8.08
N ALA A 525 -36.51 8.68 -9.25
CA ALA A 525 -37.83 8.25 -9.73
C ALA A 525 -37.89 6.72 -9.87
N ASP A 526 -36.83 6.14 -10.43
CA ASP A 526 -36.66 4.70 -10.61
C ASP A 526 -36.63 4.00 -9.24
N TRP A 527 -35.76 4.44 -8.34
CA TRP A 527 -35.64 3.93 -6.96
C TRP A 527 -36.97 3.98 -6.18
N LEU A 528 -37.73 5.08 -6.31
CA LEU A 528 -39.03 5.25 -5.64
C LEU A 528 -40.12 4.36 -6.25
N SER A 529 -40.06 4.11 -7.56
CA SER A 529 -41.11 3.39 -8.28
C SER A 529 -41.02 1.86 -8.14
N GLN A 530 -39.91 1.31 -7.61
CA GLN A 530 -39.65 -0.14 -7.53
C GLN A 530 -39.97 -0.89 -8.85
N ASN A 531 -39.80 -0.20 -9.97
CA ASN A 531 -40.33 -0.64 -11.25
C ASN A 531 -39.38 -1.67 -11.88
N SER A 532 -39.93 -2.76 -12.43
CA SER A 532 -39.15 -3.89 -12.95
C SER A 532 -38.68 -3.70 -14.40
N GLN A 533 -39.04 -2.60 -15.07
CA GLN A 533 -38.73 -2.37 -16.49
C GLN A 533 -37.44 -1.59 -16.73
N ILE A 534 -36.34 -2.33 -16.74
CA ILE A 534 -34.97 -1.81 -16.75
C ILE A 534 -34.60 -1.04 -18.05
N MET A 535 -35.01 -1.52 -19.24
CA MET A 535 -34.56 -0.92 -20.52
C MET A 535 -35.14 0.47 -20.79
N ILE A 536 -36.44 0.69 -20.55
CA ILE A 536 -37.08 1.99 -20.81
C ILE A 536 -36.54 3.04 -19.84
N GLN A 537 -36.30 2.67 -18.58
CA GLN A 537 -35.67 3.54 -17.59
C GLN A 537 -34.25 3.95 -18.01
N GLN A 538 -33.46 3.02 -18.53
CA GLN A 538 -32.12 3.33 -19.06
C GLN A 538 -32.16 4.26 -20.28
N LEU A 539 -33.12 4.07 -21.19
CA LEU A 539 -33.34 4.97 -22.31
C LEU A 539 -33.73 6.39 -21.84
N ILE A 540 -34.63 6.50 -20.86
CA ILE A 540 -35.00 7.78 -20.24
C ILE A 540 -33.78 8.42 -19.56
N LEU A 541 -32.98 7.65 -18.83
CA LEU A 541 -31.77 8.15 -18.18
C LEU A 541 -30.75 8.70 -19.20
N LEU A 542 -30.44 7.94 -20.25
CA LEU A 542 -29.46 8.33 -21.26
C LEU A 542 -29.94 9.54 -22.08
N THR A 543 -31.23 9.62 -22.38
CA THR A 543 -31.80 10.83 -23.01
C THR A 543 -31.73 12.04 -22.09
N MET A 544 -31.97 11.89 -20.79
CA MET A 544 -31.80 12.97 -19.81
C MET A 544 -30.34 13.39 -19.64
N ILE A 545 -29.38 12.46 -19.73
CA ILE A 545 -27.94 12.77 -19.79
C ILE A 545 -27.60 13.56 -21.08
N ALA A 546 -28.16 13.19 -22.23
CA ALA A 546 -27.97 13.93 -23.48
C ALA A 546 -28.48 15.38 -23.35
N VAL A 547 -29.68 15.54 -22.80
CA VAL A 547 -30.31 16.85 -22.58
C VAL A 547 -29.50 17.67 -21.58
N SER A 548 -29.04 17.07 -20.48
CA SER A 548 -28.23 17.80 -19.49
C SER A 548 -26.88 18.23 -20.05
N LEU A 549 -26.21 17.39 -20.87
CA LEU A 549 -25.01 17.75 -21.62
C LEU A 549 -25.25 18.94 -22.55
N GLN A 550 -26.37 18.97 -23.28
CA GLN A 550 -26.74 20.09 -24.14
C GLN A 550 -26.95 21.39 -23.34
N ILE A 551 -27.65 21.30 -22.19
CA ILE A 551 -27.90 22.45 -21.31
C ILE A 551 -26.59 23.00 -20.77
N VAL A 552 -25.71 22.12 -20.27
CA VAL A 552 -24.38 22.49 -19.75
C VAL A 552 -23.53 23.08 -20.87
N ALA A 553 -23.47 22.45 -22.05
CA ALA A 553 -22.67 22.94 -23.16
C ALA A 553 -23.14 24.32 -23.64
N ASN A 554 -24.46 24.56 -23.73
CA ASN A 554 -25.03 25.86 -24.04
C ASN A 554 -24.70 26.90 -22.94
N GLN A 555 -24.74 26.49 -21.66
CA GLN A 555 -24.40 27.37 -20.54
C GLN A 555 -22.92 27.77 -20.55
N LEU A 556 -22.03 26.85 -20.92
CA LEU A 556 -20.59 27.09 -21.01
C LEU A 556 -20.19 28.01 -22.18
N ARG A 557 -20.99 28.08 -23.24
CA ARG A 557 -20.78 28.99 -24.39
C ARG A 557 -21.18 30.45 -24.13
N LYS A 558 -22.00 30.72 -23.12
CA LYS A 558 -22.47 32.09 -22.82
C LYS A 558 -21.31 33.01 -22.43
N PRO A 559 -21.33 34.30 -22.79
CA PRO A 559 -20.27 35.26 -22.45
C PRO A 559 -19.99 35.35 -20.94
N SER A 560 -21.03 35.28 -20.08
CA SER A 560 -20.92 35.30 -18.62
C SER A 560 -20.59 33.93 -18.00
N SER A 561 -20.23 32.91 -18.80
CA SER A 561 -19.90 31.59 -18.30
C SER A 561 -18.59 31.57 -17.50
N VAL A 562 -18.43 30.52 -16.68
CA VAL A 562 -17.22 30.31 -15.88
C VAL A 562 -15.98 30.19 -16.77
N LEU A 563 -16.06 29.46 -17.88
CA LEU A 563 -14.89 29.24 -18.75
C LEU A 563 -14.43 30.53 -19.44
N ILE A 564 -15.38 31.35 -19.94
CA ILE A 564 -15.06 32.60 -20.64
C ILE A 564 -14.68 33.70 -19.64
N HIS A 565 -15.54 33.98 -18.67
CA HIS A 565 -15.39 35.19 -17.84
C HIS A 565 -14.50 34.97 -16.60
N HIS A 566 -14.64 33.82 -15.93
CA HIS A 566 -13.82 33.52 -14.75
C HIS A 566 -12.43 33.01 -15.16
N PHE A 567 -12.36 32.06 -16.11
CA PHE A 567 -11.11 31.42 -16.53
C PHE A 567 -10.44 32.05 -17.77
N ARG A 568 -11.08 33.04 -18.41
CA ARG A 568 -10.52 33.80 -19.53
C ARG A 568 -10.09 32.92 -20.70
N MET A 569 -10.85 31.86 -20.96
CA MET A 569 -10.67 31.05 -22.17
C MET A 569 -11.28 31.77 -23.37
N LYS A 570 -10.65 31.61 -24.55
CA LYS A 570 -11.12 32.25 -25.79
C LYS A 570 -12.52 31.74 -26.17
N PRO A 571 -13.51 32.61 -26.46
CA PRO A 571 -14.87 32.18 -26.84
C PRO A 571 -14.90 31.22 -28.04
N ALA A 572 -14.08 31.48 -29.05
CA ALA A 572 -13.96 30.63 -30.24
C ALA A 572 -13.51 29.19 -29.90
N ALA A 573 -12.63 29.05 -28.90
CA ALA A 573 -12.16 27.75 -28.44
C ALA A 573 -13.29 26.94 -27.80
N ILE A 574 -14.06 27.58 -26.92
CA ILE A 574 -15.15 26.92 -26.18
C ILE A 574 -16.28 26.55 -27.13
N ASP A 575 -16.64 27.41 -28.07
CA ASP A 575 -17.69 27.08 -29.02
C ASP A 575 -17.30 25.88 -29.89
N LEU A 576 -16.04 25.79 -30.32
CA LEU A 576 -15.54 24.62 -31.04
C LEU A 576 -15.55 23.36 -30.16
N ILE A 577 -15.10 23.45 -28.90
CA ILE A 577 -15.12 22.32 -27.95
C ILE A 577 -16.56 21.80 -27.77
N MET A 578 -17.46 22.71 -27.40
CA MET A 578 -18.83 22.37 -27.04
C MET A 578 -19.65 21.89 -28.24
N ARG A 579 -19.31 22.29 -29.47
CA ARG A 579 -19.94 21.75 -30.69
C ARG A 579 -19.67 20.26 -30.84
N HIS A 580 -18.44 19.83 -30.57
CA HIS A 580 -18.06 18.42 -30.74
C HIS A 580 -18.52 17.56 -29.57
N VAL A 581 -18.52 18.08 -28.33
CA VAL A 581 -19.13 17.39 -27.19
C VAL A 581 -20.60 17.06 -27.49
N ILE A 582 -21.35 18.03 -28.03
CA ILE A 582 -22.75 17.86 -28.41
C ILE A 582 -22.93 16.90 -29.59
N TRP A 583 -22.04 16.97 -30.57
CA TRP A 583 -22.14 16.11 -31.76
C TRP A 583 -21.76 14.65 -31.47
N LEU A 584 -20.80 14.43 -30.56
CA LEU A 584 -20.35 13.11 -30.14
C LEU A 584 -21.25 12.45 -29.10
N SER A 585 -21.90 13.23 -28.23
CA SER A 585 -22.72 12.69 -27.16
C SER A 585 -23.82 11.73 -27.61
N PRO A 586 -24.63 11.98 -28.66
CA PRO A 586 -25.66 11.03 -29.06
C PRO A 586 -25.10 9.68 -29.52
N LEU A 587 -23.92 9.69 -30.18
CA LEU A 587 -23.28 8.47 -30.64
C LEU A 587 -22.71 7.65 -29.46
N PHE A 588 -22.07 8.31 -28.49
CA PHE A 588 -21.58 7.64 -27.27
C PHE A 588 -22.73 7.11 -26.41
N LEU A 589 -23.81 7.89 -26.27
CA LEU A 589 -25.00 7.47 -25.51
C LEU A 589 -25.75 6.34 -26.19
N ALA A 590 -25.80 6.30 -27.53
CA ALA A 590 -26.34 5.16 -28.27
C ALA A 590 -25.51 3.89 -28.04
N VAL A 591 -24.18 4.01 -28.03
CA VAL A 591 -23.29 2.88 -27.72
C VAL A 591 -23.52 2.39 -26.29
N LEU A 592 -23.60 3.31 -25.31
CA LEU A 592 -23.89 2.97 -23.91
C LEU A 592 -25.27 2.34 -23.73
N LEU A 593 -26.29 2.79 -24.46
CA LEU A 593 -27.64 2.22 -24.43
C LEU A 593 -27.63 0.76 -24.89
N ILE A 594 -27.04 0.51 -26.06
CA ILE A 594 -26.97 -0.85 -26.62
C ILE A 594 -26.11 -1.75 -25.72
N TYR A 595 -25.05 -1.20 -25.12
CA TYR A 595 -24.18 -1.92 -24.18
C TYR A 595 -24.94 -2.32 -22.92
N SER A 596 -25.63 -1.38 -22.30
CA SER A 596 -26.44 -1.60 -21.10
C SER A 596 -27.53 -2.65 -21.37
N TRP A 597 -28.20 -2.55 -22.52
CA TRP A 597 -29.21 -3.53 -22.92
C TRP A 597 -28.65 -4.93 -23.14
N LEU A 598 -27.55 -5.06 -23.89
CA LEU A 598 -26.89 -6.36 -24.10
C LEU A 598 -26.48 -6.97 -22.76
N SER A 599 -25.90 -6.16 -21.88
CA SER A 599 -25.48 -6.57 -20.53
C SER A 599 -26.63 -7.13 -19.70
N ASP A 600 -27.81 -6.49 -19.74
CA ASP A 600 -28.96 -6.91 -18.94
C ASP A 600 -29.73 -8.09 -19.55
N TRP A 601 -29.85 -8.14 -20.87
CA TRP A 601 -30.60 -9.19 -21.57
C TRP A 601 -29.85 -10.53 -21.53
N ASN A 602 -28.56 -10.49 -21.83
CA ASN A 602 -27.70 -11.65 -21.77
C ASN A 602 -26.23 -11.18 -21.64
N PRO A 603 -25.61 -11.30 -20.45
CA PRO A 603 -24.21 -10.94 -20.25
C PRO A 603 -23.26 -11.61 -21.26
N LEU A 604 -23.57 -12.82 -21.73
CA LEU A 604 -22.82 -13.52 -22.78
C LEU A 604 -22.97 -12.89 -24.17
N ALA A 605 -24.05 -12.15 -24.43
CA ALA A 605 -24.26 -11.46 -25.69
C ALA A 605 -23.29 -10.29 -25.90
N LEU A 606 -22.59 -9.82 -24.85
CA LEU A 606 -21.45 -8.91 -25.01
C LEU A 606 -20.28 -9.57 -25.77
N PHE A 607 -20.21 -10.91 -25.74
CA PHE A 607 -19.27 -11.72 -26.51
C PHE A 607 -19.86 -12.18 -27.86
N SER A 608 -21.04 -11.70 -28.25
CA SER A 608 -21.61 -11.99 -29.57
C SER A 608 -21.02 -11.07 -30.65
N ALA A 609 -21.34 -11.33 -31.92
CA ALA A 609 -20.97 -10.47 -33.03
C ALA A 609 -21.44 -9.01 -32.85
N THR A 610 -22.61 -8.79 -32.23
CA THR A 610 -23.12 -7.43 -31.94
C THR A 610 -22.35 -6.74 -30.84
N GLY A 611 -22.09 -7.44 -29.74
CA GLY A 611 -21.25 -6.93 -28.66
C GLY A 611 -19.85 -6.54 -29.15
N ARG A 612 -19.20 -7.39 -29.96
CA ARG A 612 -17.90 -7.10 -30.58
C ARG A 612 -17.90 -5.81 -31.40
N LEU A 613 -18.89 -5.66 -32.28
CA LEU A 613 -19.01 -4.49 -33.13
C LEU A 613 -19.24 -3.22 -32.31
N LEU A 614 -20.00 -3.32 -31.22
CA LEU A 614 -20.23 -2.22 -30.30
C LEU A 614 -18.95 -1.77 -29.57
N HIS A 615 -18.17 -2.72 -29.03
CA HIS A 615 -16.88 -2.44 -28.40
C HIS A 615 -15.89 -1.83 -29.39
N LEU A 616 -15.89 -2.31 -30.64
CA LEU A 616 -15.05 -1.75 -31.71
C LEU A 616 -15.45 -0.31 -32.04
N ILE A 617 -16.75 -0.03 -32.20
CA ILE A 617 -17.26 1.34 -32.42
C ILE A 617 -16.85 2.25 -31.26
N ASN A 618 -16.99 1.78 -30.01
CA ASN A 618 -16.60 2.55 -28.84
C ASN A 618 -15.10 2.91 -28.86
N ALA A 619 -14.23 1.93 -29.12
CA ALA A 619 -12.79 2.12 -29.18
C ALA A 619 -12.37 3.11 -30.28
N VAL A 620 -12.98 2.99 -31.48
CA VAL A 620 -12.75 3.90 -32.61
C VAL A 620 -13.24 5.31 -32.28
N LEU A 621 -14.42 5.44 -31.67
CA LEU A 621 -14.98 6.74 -31.28
C LEU A 621 -14.09 7.44 -30.25
N LEU A 622 -13.63 6.72 -29.24
CA LEU A 622 -12.72 7.25 -28.22
C LEU A 622 -11.38 7.67 -28.84
N THR A 623 -10.82 6.86 -29.75
CA THR A 623 -9.60 7.21 -30.49
C THR A 623 -9.79 8.50 -31.29
N TRP A 624 -10.91 8.60 -32.03
CA TRP A 624 -11.23 9.79 -32.83
C TRP A 624 -11.44 11.04 -31.98
N ALA A 625 -12.23 10.94 -30.90
CA ALA A 625 -12.47 12.02 -29.95
C ALA A 625 -11.16 12.54 -29.34
N THR A 626 -10.21 11.64 -29.06
CA THR A 626 -8.91 11.96 -28.46
C THR A 626 -7.98 12.65 -29.45
N ILE A 627 -7.88 12.16 -30.69
CA ILE A 627 -7.10 12.80 -31.76
C ILE A 627 -7.62 14.21 -32.01
N TRP A 628 -8.94 14.37 -32.02
CA TRP A 628 -9.54 15.68 -32.19
C TRP A 628 -9.22 16.62 -31.01
N LEU A 629 -9.39 16.15 -29.78
CA LEU A 629 -9.10 16.95 -28.58
C LEU A 629 -7.62 17.36 -28.55
N PHE A 630 -6.71 16.47 -28.94
CA PHE A 630 -5.29 16.78 -29.13
C PHE A 630 -5.06 17.91 -30.14
N ARG A 631 -5.65 17.83 -31.33
CA ARG A 631 -5.53 18.87 -32.38
C ARG A 631 -6.06 20.22 -31.91
N LEU A 632 -7.10 20.23 -31.08
CA LEU A 632 -7.69 21.44 -30.54
C LEU A 632 -6.85 22.06 -29.42
N VAL A 633 -6.48 21.27 -28.43
CA VAL A 633 -5.66 21.72 -27.29
C VAL A 633 -4.28 22.17 -27.77
N SER A 634 -3.66 21.45 -28.73
CA SER A 634 -2.36 21.85 -29.30
C SER A 634 -2.42 23.23 -29.99
N LYS A 635 -3.50 23.54 -30.73
CA LYS A 635 -3.72 24.88 -31.30
C LYS A 635 -3.86 25.96 -30.22
N LEU A 636 -4.60 25.68 -29.14
CA LEU A 636 -4.82 26.63 -28.04
C LEU A 636 -3.58 26.87 -27.19
N VAL A 637 -2.74 25.84 -27.02
CA VAL A 637 -1.47 25.92 -26.27
C VAL A 637 -0.37 26.60 -27.09
N ALA A 638 -0.35 26.42 -28.41
CA ALA A 638 0.62 27.07 -29.30
C ALA A 638 0.60 28.61 -29.20
N GLU A 639 -0.57 29.19 -28.91
CA GLU A 639 -0.76 30.64 -28.78
C GLU A 639 -0.34 31.20 -27.40
N ARG A 640 -0.09 30.36 -26.38
CA ARG A 640 0.29 30.79 -25.01
C ARG A 640 1.78 30.63 -24.66
N GLY A 641 2.64 30.37 -25.65
CA GLY A 641 4.08 30.68 -25.57
C GLY A 641 5.04 29.73 -24.83
N ASP A 642 4.64 28.86 -23.88
CA ASP A 642 5.64 28.24 -22.96
C ASP A 642 5.71 26.70 -22.87
N VAL A 643 6.96 26.21 -22.71
CA VAL A 643 7.60 25.04 -22.01
C VAL A 643 6.85 23.69 -21.80
N ILE A 644 5.54 23.61 -21.99
CA ILE A 644 4.69 22.43 -21.70
C ILE A 644 4.72 21.37 -22.83
N ARG A 645 5.38 21.65 -23.95
CA ARG A 645 5.20 20.88 -25.19
C ARG A 645 5.58 19.40 -25.06
N LEU A 646 6.60 19.05 -24.29
CA LEU A 646 7.14 17.68 -24.28
C LEU A 646 6.34 16.69 -23.41
N PRO A 647 6.13 16.90 -22.09
CA PRO A 647 5.38 15.94 -21.27
C PRO A 647 3.90 15.85 -21.67
N MET A 648 3.30 16.96 -22.09
CA MET A 648 1.93 16.96 -22.60
C MET A 648 1.80 16.14 -23.89
N ARG A 649 2.81 16.17 -24.78
CA ARG A 649 2.81 15.38 -26.01
C ARG A 649 2.92 13.89 -25.73
N MET A 650 3.71 13.47 -24.74
CA MET A 650 3.79 12.06 -24.31
C MET A 650 2.43 11.58 -23.78
N LEU A 651 1.75 12.41 -22.98
CA LEU A 651 0.42 12.10 -22.48
C LEU A 651 -0.62 11.96 -23.59
N TRP A 652 -0.58 12.85 -24.59
CA TRP A 652 -1.47 12.74 -25.75
C TRP A 652 -1.21 11.49 -26.59
N TRP A 653 0.05 11.11 -26.78
CA TRP A 653 0.38 9.85 -27.46
C TRP A 653 -0.10 8.65 -26.68
N PHE A 654 0.05 8.64 -25.35
CA PHE A 654 -0.52 7.61 -24.49
C PHE A 654 -2.05 7.54 -24.63
N GLY A 655 -2.72 8.69 -24.58
CA GLY A 655 -4.19 8.76 -24.72
C GLY A 655 -4.71 8.32 -26.09
N ILE A 656 -3.91 8.43 -27.15
CA ILE A 656 -4.25 7.91 -28.49
C ILE A 656 -3.90 6.42 -28.59
N ALA A 657 -2.74 6.01 -28.06
CA ALA A 657 -2.23 4.65 -28.16
C ALA A 657 -3.14 3.64 -27.45
N VAL A 658 -3.63 3.94 -26.25
CA VAL A 658 -4.48 3.04 -25.46
C VAL A 658 -5.74 2.58 -26.20
N PRO A 659 -6.65 3.48 -26.65
CA PRO A 659 -7.86 3.05 -27.36
C PRO A 659 -7.55 2.48 -28.76
N ALA A 660 -6.43 2.88 -29.40
CA ALA A 660 -5.99 2.26 -30.64
C ALA A 660 -5.51 0.80 -30.43
N SER A 661 -4.75 0.54 -29.37
CA SER A 661 -4.34 -0.81 -28.98
C SER A 661 -5.55 -1.67 -28.61
N ALA A 662 -6.53 -1.11 -27.89
CA ALA A 662 -7.79 -1.80 -27.63
C ALA A 662 -8.54 -2.17 -28.92
N THR A 663 -8.53 -1.29 -29.93
CA THR A 663 -9.10 -1.57 -31.25
C THR A 663 -8.41 -2.77 -31.91
N VAL A 664 -7.07 -2.83 -31.85
CA VAL A 664 -6.30 -3.97 -32.38
C VAL A 664 -6.62 -5.26 -31.62
N LEU A 665 -6.63 -5.22 -30.29
CA LEU A 665 -6.97 -6.38 -29.45
C LEU A 665 -8.37 -6.92 -29.75
N LEU A 666 -9.36 -6.04 -29.97
CA LEU A 666 -10.70 -6.44 -30.37
C LEU A 666 -10.73 -7.14 -31.74
N LEU A 667 -9.92 -6.68 -32.70
CA LEU A 667 -9.83 -7.32 -34.02
C LEU A 667 -9.23 -8.74 -33.94
N PHE A 668 -8.33 -8.98 -33.00
CA PHE A 668 -7.72 -10.29 -32.75
C PHE A 668 -8.51 -11.16 -31.74
N GLY A 669 -9.67 -10.70 -31.27
CA GLY A 669 -10.53 -11.49 -30.38
C GLY A 669 -10.13 -11.49 -28.92
N TYR A 670 -9.48 -10.42 -28.43
CA TYR A 670 -9.13 -10.21 -27.02
C TYR A 670 -10.06 -9.17 -26.36
N ILE A 671 -11.34 -9.50 -26.19
CA ILE A 671 -12.33 -8.52 -25.71
C ILE A 671 -12.08 -8.07 -24.26
N VAL A 672 -11.77 -9.00 -23.36
CA VAL A 672 -11.56 -8.71 -21.93
C VAL A 672 -10.37 -7.76 -21.75
N ALA A 673 -9.25 -8.03 -22.43
CA ALA A 673 -8.08 -7.15 -22.41
C ALA A 673 -8.39 -5.76 -22.99
N ALA A 674 -9.11 -5.71 -24.11
CA ALA A 674 -9.50 -4.43 -24.71
C ALA A 674 -10.44 -3.62 -23.82
N GLN A 675 -11.41 -4.28 -23.18
CA GLN A 675 -12.34 -3.63 -22.25
C GLN A 675 -11.62 -3.05 -21.03
N MET A 676 -10.66 -3.78 -20.47
CA MET A 676 -9.80 -3.30 -19.39
C MET A 676 -9.05 -2.02 -19.78
N LEU A 677 -8.45 -1.99 -20.98
CA LEU A 677 -7.78 -0.78 -21.50
C LEU A 677 -8.76 0.40 -21.68
N LEU A 678 -9.95 0.15 -22.23
CA LEU A 678 -10.96 1.19 -22.46
C LEU A 678 -11.55 1.74 -21.16
N GLN A 679 -11.73 0.90 -20.13
CA GLN A 679 -12.16 1.34 -18.80
C GLN A 679 -11.10 2.19 -18.11
N GLY A 680 -9.84 1.72 -18.07
CA GLY A 680 -8.71 2.51 -17.56
C GLY A 680 -8.56 3.85 -18.30
N TYR A 681 -8.81 3.86 -19.60
CA TYR A 681 -8.85 5.08 -20.41
C TYR A 681 -9.98 6.04 -20.00
N GLY A 682 -11.19 5.53 -19.78
CA GLY A 682 -12.33 6.31 -19.31
C GLY A 682 -12.05 7.00 -17.97
N TRP A 683 -11.51 6.26 -17.00
CA TRP A 683 -11.11 6.81 -15.69
C TRP A 683 -9.96 7.82 -15.80
N THR A 684 -9.02 7.60 -16.73
CA THR A 684 -7.94 8.56 -17.03
C THR A 684 -8.49 9.89 -17.56
N LEU A 685 -9.51 9.84 -18.44
CA LEU A 685 -10.18 11.05 -18.94
C LEU A 685 -10.96 11.76 -17.83
N ALA A 686 -11.64 11.02 -16.96
CA ALA A 686 -12.37 11.56 -15.82
C ALA A 686 -11.43 12.25 -14.82
N SER A 687 -10.31 11.61 -14.47
CA SER A 687 -9.31 12.21 -13.57
C SER A 687 -8.68 13.46 -14.19
N ALA A 688 -8.35 13.43 -15.49
CA ALA A 688 -7.85 14.59 -16.23
C ALA A 688 -8.83 15.76 -16.18
N ALA A 689 -10.13 15.52 -16.34
CA ALA A 689 -11.16 16.55 -16.30
C ALA A 689 -11.26 17.21 -14.91
N VAL A 690 -11.26 16.41 -13.84
CA VAL A 690 -11.30 16.91 -12.45
C VAL A 690 -10.06 17.75 -12.13
N ILE A 691 -8.88 17.24 -12.47
CA ILE A 691 -7.59 17.91 -12.26
C ILE A 691 -7.52 19.21 -13.07
N CYS A 692 -8.04 19.22 -14.29
CA CYS A 692 -8.12 20.42 -15.13
C CYS A 692 -8.99 21.51 -14.51
N VAL A 693 -10.18 21.16 -13.99
CA VAL A 693 -11.06 22.12 -13.30
C VAL A 693 -10.38 22.68 -12.03
N ALA A 694 -9.75 21.82 -11.24
CA ALA A 694 -9.01 22.22 -10.05
C ALA A 694 -7.80 23.12 -10.38
N TYR A 695 -7.09 22.84 -11.47
CA TYR A 695 -6.01 23.69 -11.99
C TYR A 695 -6.51 25.09 -12.34
N PHE A 696 -7.60 25.22 -13.09
CA PHE A 696 -8.16 26.54 -13.45
C PHE A 696 -8.72 27.30 -12.24
N LEU A 697 -9.31 26.61 -11.29
CA LEU A 697 -9.74 27.20 -10.02
C LEU A 697 -8.56 27.77 -9.24
N ALA A 698 -7.47 27.02 -9.15
CA ALA A 698 -6.29 27.48 -8.43
C ALA A 698 -5.55 28.60 -9.16
N LEU A 699 -5.48 28.57 -10.51
CA LEU A 699 -5.01 29.72 -11.32
C LEU A 699 -5.84 30.96 -11.00
N ARG A 700 -7.16 30.82 -10.93
CA ARG A 700 -8.05 31.93 -10.60
C ARG A 700 -7.84 32.43 -9.17
N GLY A 701 -7.65 31.54 -8.21
CA GLY A 701 -7.33 31.89 -6.82
C GLY A 701 -6.07 32.74 -6.72
N ILE A 702 -4.99 32.32 -7.40
CA ILE A 702 -3.72 33.07 -7.47
C ILE A 702 -3.94 34.44 -8.12
N ALA A 703 -4.68 34.52 -9.23
CA ALA A 703 -4.96 35.79 -9.91
C ALA A 703 -5.71 36.79 -9.01
N ILE A 704 -6.63 36.32 -8.16
CA ILE A 704 -7.35 37.16 -7.19
C ILE A 704 -6.41 37.62 -6.08
N LEU A 705 -5.62 36.70 -5.50
CA LEU A 705 -4.65 37.00 -4.45
C LEU A 705 -3.65 38.07 -4.92
N TYR A 706 -3.14 37.90 -6.14
CA TYR A 706 -2.18 38.81 -6.75
C TYR A 706 -2.75 40.22 -6.93
N ARG A 707 -3.98 40.33 -7.47
CA ARG A 707 -4.66 41.62 -7.62
C ARG A 707 -4.86 42.35 -6.30
N ARG A 708 -5.17 41.61 -5.22
CA ARG A 708 -5.33 42.18 -3.88
C ARG A 708 -4.01 42.70 -3.32
N LEU A 709 -2.95 41.90 -3.40
CA LEU A 709 -1.61 42.31 -2.97
C LEU A 709 -1.11 43.54 -3.74
N ALA A 710 -1.35 43.60 -5.06
CA ALA A 710 -1.01 44.76 -5.88
C ALA A 710 -1.74 46.03 -5.41
N PHE A 711 -3.03 45.92 -5.08
CA PHE A 711 -3.82 47.05 -4.58
C PHE A 711 -3.42 47.51 -3.18
N GLU A 712 -3.15 46.57 -2.27
CA GLU A 712 -2.72 46.88 -0.90
C GLU A 712 -1.36 47.60 -0.88
N ARG A 713 -0.41 47.14 -1.71
CA ARG A 713 0.87 47.83 -1.90
C ARG A 713 0.69 49.22 -2.49
N ALA A 714 -0.18 49.40 -3.48
CA ALA A 714 -0.48 50.72 -4.05
C ALA A 714 -1.14 51.66 -3.02
N LEU A 715 -1.96 51.14 -2.12
CA LEU A 715 -2.58 51.91 -1.04
C LEU A 715 -1.56 52.32 0.02
N ASN A 716 -0.67 51.40 0.43
CA ASN A 716 0.42 51.69 1.35
C ASN A 716 1.39 52.75 0.77
N ARG A 717 1.67 52.71 -0.54
CA ARG A 717 2.46 53.75 -1.24
C ARG A 717 1.78 55.12 -1.17
N ARG A 718 0.47 55.20 -1.42
CA ARG A 718 -0.28 56.47 -1.27
C ARG A 718 -0.28 56.98 0.16
N ALA A 719 -0.43 56.09 1.15
CA ALA A 719 -0.39 56.44 2.57
C ALA A 719 1.00 56.96 2.97
N GLN A 720 2.08 56.31 2.54
CA GLN A 720 3.45 56.79 2.78
C GLN A 720 3.73 58.13 2.07
N ALA A 721 3.23 58.33 0.86
CA ALA A 721 3.35 59.60 0.15
C ALA A 721 2.55 60.74 0.81
N LEU A 722 1.39 60.44 1.41
CA LEU A 722 0.61 61.40 2.18
C LEU A 722 1.24 61.69 3.54
N ALA A 723 1.76 60.67 4.25
CA ALA A 723 2.49 60.85 5.50
C ALA A 723 3.76 61.70 5.31
N LYS A 724 4.50 61.49 4.21
CA LYS A 724 5.62 62.36 3.83
C LYS A 724 5.19 63.78 3.44
N ARG A 725 3.95 63.99 3.00
CA ARG A 725 3.39 65.33 2.76
C ARG A 725 2.97 66.01 4.06
N GLU A 726 2.41 65.27 5.01
CA GLU A 726 2.03 65.77 6.34
C GLU A 726 3.25 66.09 7.21
N GLU A 727 4.34 65.31 7.12
CA GLU A 727 5.61 65.63 7.79
C GLU A 727 6.32 66.87 7.20
N ASN A 728 6.09 67.19 5.92
CA ASN A 728 6.75 68.29 5.22
C ASN A 728 5.89 69.58 5.14
N ASP A 729 4.78 69.68 5.87
CA ASP A 729 3.85 70.83 5.87
C ASP A 729 4.42 72.13 6.51
N ASP A 730 5.73 72.17 6.80
CA ASP A 730 6.47 73.36 7.25
C ASP A 730 7.50 73.87 6.22
N SER A 731 7.53 73.33 5.00
CA SER A 731 8.47 73.81 3.97
C SER A 731 7.82 73.93 2.59
N ASN A 732 7.85 75.17 2.09
CA ASN A 732 7.24 75.62 0.84
C ASN A 732 8.10 75.23 -0.38
N GLU A 733 8.42 73.95 -0.55
CA GLU A 733 9.17 73.44 -1.71
C GLU A 733 8.54 72.19 -2.34
N PRO A 734 8.23 72.21 -3.65
CA PRO A 734 7.78 71.02 -4.36
C PRO A 734 8.99 70.13 -4.67
N VAL A 735 9.34 69.21 -3.77
CA VAL A 735 10.27 68.11 -4.09
C VAL A 735 9.50 67.05 -4.89
N ILE A 736 9.57 67.15 -6.22
CA ILE A 736 9.25 66.03 -7.11
C ILE A 736 10.52 65.19 -7.23
N GLU A 737 10.80 64.38 -6.21
CA GLU A 737 11.66 63.21 -6.39
C GLU A 737 10.74 62.03 -6.71
N GLU A 738 10.70 61.66 -7.99
CA GLU A 738 10.24 60.32 -8.38
C GLU A 738 11.23 59.31 -7.77
N PRO A 739 10.81 58.43 -6.85
CA PRO A 739 11.69 57.36 -6.41
C PRO A 739 11.87 56.41 -7.61
N GLN A 740 13.10 56.25 -8.08
CA GLN A 740 13.48 55.10 -8.89
C GLN A 740 13.25 53.83 -8.05
N GLU A 741 12.06 53.24 -8.17
CA GLU A 741 11.81 51.91 -7.65
C GLU A 741 12.63 50.92 -8.48
N SER A 742 13.43 50.09 -7.82
CA SER A 742 13.83 48.82 -8.42
C SER A 742 12.55 47.99 -8.61
N TYR A 743 12.06 47.99 -9.84
CA TYR A 743 11.06 47.04 -10.30
C TYR A 743 11.67 45.64 -10.12
N ILE A 744 11.34 44.95 -9.03
CA ILE A 744 11.18 43.49 -9.16
C ILE A 744 9.96 43.36 -10.06
N GLU A 745 10.22 43.09 -11.33
CA GLU A 745 9.24 43.05 -12.40
C GLU A 745 8.09 42.12 -11.97
N PHE A 746 6.94 42.74 -11.72
CA PHE A 746 5.77 42.11 -11.12
C PHE A 746 5.26 40.88 -11.91
N ASP A 747 5.67 40.76 -13.17
CA ASP A 747 5.43 39.60 -14.04
C ASP A 747 6.15 38.32 -13.58
N ASP A 748 7.30 38.42 -12.90
CA ASP A 748 8.10 37.26 -12.50
C ASP A 748 7.43 36.43 -11.40
N ILE A 749 6.82 37.09 -10.40
CA ILE A 749 6.16 36.41 -9.27
C ILE A 749 4.87 35.69 -9.75
N GLY A 750 4.13 36.30 -10.68
CA GLY A 750 2.93 35.71 -11.27
C GLY A 750 3.22 34.52 -12.20
N ALA A 751 4.28 34.63 -13.00
CA ALA A 751 4.77 33.54 -13.83
C ALA A 751 5.25 32.35 -12.98
N GLN A 752 5.95 32.64 -11.89
CA GLN A 752 6.48 31.63 -10.98
C GLN A 752 5.40 30.86 -10.22
N ALA A 753 4.37 31.54 -9.70
CA ALA A 753 3.22 30.88 -9.07
C ALA A 753 2.42 30.00 -10.07
N SER A 754 2.30 30.45 -11.32
CA SER A 754 1.62 29.69 -12.39
C SER A 754 2.43 28.46 -12.82
N LYS A 755 3.76 28.55 -12.81
CA LYS A 755 4.68 27.43 -13.07
C LYS A 755 4.56 26.37 -11.97
N LEU A 756 4.59 26.77 -10.70
CA LEU A 756 4.37 25.87 -9.56
C LEU A 756 3.06 25.10 -9.73
N LEU A 757 1.98 25.85 -9.94
CA LEU A 757 0.66 25.27 -10.04
C LEU A 757 0.61 24.20 -11.13
N ARG A 758 1.19 24.51 -12.30
CA ARG A 758 1.29 23.56 -13.40
C ARG A 758 2.05 22.30 -12.99
N THR A 759 3.20 22.43 -12.34
CA THR A 759 3.99 21.26 -11.88
C THR A 759 3.23 20.41 -10.87
N THR A 760 2.52 21.02 -9.92
CA THR A 760 1.72 20.30 -8.91
C THR A 760 0.58 19.51 -9.56
N PHE A 761 -0.16 20.11 -10.48
CA PHE A 761 -1.27 19.42 -11.16
C PHE A 761 -0.81 18.35 -12.15
N VAL A 762 0.35 18.52 -12.78
CA VAL A 762 0.98 17.45 -13.58
C VAL A 762 1.33 16.26 -12.69
N LEU A 763 1.96 16.47 -11.54
CA LEU A 763 2.28 15.40 -10.59
C LEU A 763 0.99 14.72 -10.08
N ALA A 764 -0.01 15.49 -9.68
CA ALA A 764 -1.31 14.96 -9.24
C ALA A 764 -1.96 14.07 -10.32
N PHE A 765 -1.85 14.46 -11.59
CA PHE A 765 -2.34 13.65 -12.70
C PHE A 765 -1.59 12.32 -12.83
N TYR A 766 -0.25 12.33 -12.83
CA TYR A 766 0.53 11.08 -12.89
C TYR A 766 0.27 10.15 -11.71
N PHE A 767 0.19 10.68 -10.48
CA PHE A 767 -0.15 9.87 -9.31
C PHE A 767 -1.57 9.29 -9.39
N SER A 768 -2.52 10.00 -10.00
CA SER A 768 -3.88 9.47 -10.19
C SER A 768 -3.92 8.25 -11.14
N LEU A 769 -2.93 8.10 -12.03
CA LEU A 769 -2.88 6.96 -12.95
C LEU A 769 -2.51 5.65 -12.27
N LEU A 770 -1.78 5.68 -11.14
CA LEU A 770 -1.35 4.46 -10.44
C LEU A 770 -2.52 3.54 -10.05
N PRO A 771 -3.55 4.01 -9.32
CA PRO A 771 -4.70 3.18 -8.99
C PRO A 771 -5.63 2.92 -10.19
N ILE A 772 -5.64 3.79 -11.21
CA ILE A 772 -6.50 3.60 -12.40
C ILE A 772 -6.03 2.41 -13.24
N TRP A 773 -4.72 2.18 -13.27
CA TRP A 773 -4.09 1.18 -14.12
C TRP A 773 -3.62 -0.06 -13.32
N SER A 774 -3.94 -0.17 -12.03
CA SER A 774 -3.52 -1.30 -11.18
C SER A 774 -3.94 -2.65 -11.75
N ASP A 775 -5.21 -2.77 -12.16
CA ASP A 775 -5.78 -4.03 -12.64
C ASP A 775 -5.07 -4.50 -13.93
N ALA A 776 -4.67 -3.55 -14.78
CA ALA A 776 -3.90 -3.83 -15.98
C ALA A 776 -2.46 -4.26 -15.69
N PHE A 777 -1.85 -3.76 -14.60
CA PHE A 777 -0.54 -4.25 -14.15
C PHE A 777 -0.63 -5.60 -13.46
N ASP A 778 -1.73 -5.86 -12.73
CA ASP A 778 -1.96 -7.13 -12.06
C ASP A 778 -2.25 -8.23 -13.07
N SER A 779 -3.02 -7.96 -14.12
CA SER A 779 -3.28 -8.92 -15.19
C SER A 779 -1.98 -9.38 -15.89
N LEU A 780 -0.91 -8.59 -15.89
CA LEU A 780 0.41 -9.00 -16.38
C LEU A 780 1.04 -10.14 -15.56
N SER A 781 0.42 -10.61 -14.47
CA SER A 781 0.91 -11.75 -13.68
C SER A 781 1.06 -13.03 -14.51
N ALA A 782 0.28 -13.22 -15.58
CA ALA A 782 0.46 -14.36 -16.49
C ALA A 782 1.83 -14.33 -17.20
N LEU A 783 2.46 -13.16 -17.32
CA LEU A 783 3.82 -13.02 -17.84
C LEU A 783 4.89 -13.37 -16.79
N ASN A 784 4.52 -13.73 -15.56
CA ASN A 784 5.48 -14.17 -14.55
C ASN A 784 6.14 -15.49 -14.91
N ASP A 785 5.44 -16.36 -15.65
CA ASP A 785 5.99 -17.65 -16.07
C ASP A 785 7.04 -17.48 -17.18
N LEU A 786 7.01 -16.34 -17.89
CA LEU A 786 8.00 -15.97 -18.91
C LEU A 786 9.20 -15.30 -18.22
N THR A 787 10.06 -16.13 -17.67
CA THR A 787 11.34 -15.71 -17.09
C THR A 787 12.29 -15.28 -18.21
N LEU A 788 12.78 -14.04 -18.15
CA LEU A 788 13.78 -13.52 -19.07
C LEU A 788 15.19 -13.93 -18.63
N TRP A 789 15.46 -13.76 -17.34
CA TRP A 789 16.65 -14.29 -16.66
C TRP A 789 16.34 -14.49 -15.17
N SER A 790 17.15 -15.31 -14.50
CA SER A 790 17.10 -15.48 -13.05
C SER A 790 18.32 -14.87 -12.40
N VAL A 791 18.14 -14.27 -11.23
CA VAL A 791 19.22 -13.73 -10.41
C VAL A 791 19.23 -14.50 -9.09
N GLN A 792 20.38 -15.08 -8.75
CA GLN A 792 20.62 -15.66 -7.44
C GLN A 792 21.01 -14.52 -6.50
N SER A 793 20.14 -14.21 -5.56
CA SER A 793 20.39 -13.23 -4.50
C SER A 793 20.61 -13.94 -3.18
N ALA A 794 21.47 -13.39 -2.33
CA ALA A 794 21.62 -13.91 -0.97
C ALA A 794 20.39 -13.44 -0.15
N GLY A 795 19.47 -14.37 0.15
CA GLY A 795 18.31 -14.11 0.99
C GLY A 795 18.73 -13.69 2.40
N ALA A 796 17.78 -13.16 3.18
CA ALA A 796 18.04 -12.56 4.50
C ALA A 796 18.70 -13.52 5.53
N GLN A 797 18.66 -14.83 5.29
CA GLN A 797 19.27 -15.88 6.11
C GLN A 797 20.52 -16.53 5.47
N GLY A 798 21.05 -15.98 4.38
CA GLY A 798 22.20 -16.54 3.66
C GLY A 798 21.88 -17.73 2.73
N GLN A 799 20.60 -18.08 2.56
CA GLN A 799 20.15 -18.99 1.51
C GLN A 799 20.13 -18.27 0.15
N LEU A 800 20.60 -18.93 -0.90
CA LEU A 800 20.55 -18.38 -2.26
C LEU A 800 19.11 -18.44 -2.78
N GLU A 801 18.39 -17.33 -2.68
CA GLU A 801 17.05 -17.19 -3.23
C GLU A 801 17.16 -16.83 -4.71
N THR A 802 16.67 -17.72 -5.57
CA THR A 802 16.63 -17.47 -7.02
C THR A 802 15.40 -16.64 -7.35
N THR A 803 15.59 -15.33 -7.58
CA THR A 803 14.52 -14.45 -8.05
C THR A 803 14.47 -14.49 -9.58
N SER A 804 13.33 -14.91 -10.14
CA SER A 804 13.13 -14.90 -11.58
C SER A 804 12.63 -13.52 -12.02
N ILE A 805 13.30 -12.95 -13.02
CA ILE A 805 12.93 -11.66 -13.57
C ILE A 805 12.15 -11.89 -14.84
N THR A 806 10.92 -11.40 -14.81
CA THR A 806 9.89 -11.74 -15.78
C THR A 806 9.61 -10.54 -16.69
N ILE A 807 8.91 -10.77 -17.80
CA ILE A 807 8.51 -9.69 -18.70
C ILE A 807 7.64 -8.65 -17.97
N LYS A 808 6.81 -9.09 -17.01
CA LYS A 808 6.03 -8.19 -16.13
C LYS A 808 6.94 -7.22 -15.39
N VAL A 809 7.99 -7.76 -14.75
CA VAL A 809 8.93 -6.97 -13.96
C VAL A 809 9.67 -5.94 -14.83
N LEU A 810 10.03 -6.30 -16.06
CA LEU A 810 10.64 -5.37 -17.00
C LEU A 810 9.68 -4.22 -17.39
N LEU A 811 8.42 -4.52 -17.68
CA LEU A 811 7.41 -3.52 -18.03
C LEU A 811 7.12 -2.57 -16.86
N THR A 812 6.98 -3.10 -15.64
CA THR A 812 6.77 -2.29 -14.43
C THR A 812 7.99 -1.43 -14.13
N ALA A 813 9.21 -1.93 -14.35
CA ALA A 813 10.44 -1.15 -14.23
C ALA A 813 10.50 0.02 -15.21
N ILE A 814 10.09 -0.17 -16.48
CA ILE A 814 10.02 0.91 -17.49
C ILE A 814 9.02 2.00 -17.06
N VAL A 815 7.82 1.60 -16.61
CA VAL A 815 6.80 2.55 -16.14
C VAL A 815 7.30 3.32 -14.91
N THR A 816 7.89 2.62 -13.94
CA THR A 816 8.46 3.21 -12.73
C THR A 816 9.59 4.19 -13.08
N GLY A 817 10.47 3.83 -14.02
CA GLY A 817 11.52 4.72 -14.51
C GLY A 817 10.96 5.97 -15.21
N GLY A 818 9.91 5.82 -16.02
CA GLY A 818 9.19 6.94 -16.61
C GLY A 818 8.62 7.89 -15.55
N PHE A 819 8.04 7.33 -14.48
CA PHE A 819 7.54 8.09 -13.33
C PHE A 819 8.66 8.82 -12.56
N THR A 820 9.80 8.17 -12.37
CA THR A 820 11.00 8.81 -11.78
C THR A 820 11.46 10.00 -12.60
N LEU A 821 11.54 9.89 -13.93
CA LEU A 821 11.98 10.98 -14.79
C LEU A 821 11.06 12.20 -14.70
N VAL A 822 9.74 11.97 -14.62
CA VAL A 822 8.76 13.03 -14.38
C VAL A 822 8.97 13.66 -12.99
N SER A 823 9.21 12.86 -11.95
CA SER A 823 9.42 13.34 -10.58
C SER A 823 10.68 14.18 -10.44
N VAL A 824 11.82 13.73 -10.99
CA VAL A 824 13.11 14.45 -10.99
C VAL A 824 12.99 15.82 -11.66
N ARG A 825 12.17 15.94 -12.71
CA ARG A 825 11.97 17.21 -13.42
C ARG A 825 11.06 18.18 -12.69
N ASN A 826 10.06 17.70 -11.95
CA ASN A 826 8.98 18.54 -11.41
C ASN A 826 9.08 18.82 -9.90
N ILE A 827 9.55 17.88 -9.08
CA ILE A 827 9.58 18.02 -7.61
C ILE A 827 10.58 19.08 -7.13
N PRO A 828 11.84 19.14 -7.62
CA PRO A 828 12.79 20.17 -7.16
C PRO A 828 12.29 21.60 -7.42
N GLY A 829 11.71 21.85 -8.59
CA GLY A 829 11.12 23.15 -8.91
C GLY A 829 9.90 23.48 -8.03
N MET A 830 9.18 22.47 -7.53
CA MET A 830 8.09 22.69 -6.57
C MET A 830 8.62 23.03 -5.17
N LEU A 831 9.68 22.34 -4.72
CA LEU A 831 10.35 22.58 -3.44
C LEU A 831 10.91 24.01 -3.34
N GLU A 832 11.59 24.45 -4.41
CA GLU A 832 12.17 25.79 -4.49
C GLU A 832 11.14 26.89 -4.19
N LEU A 833 9.98 26.75 -4.83
CA LEU A 833 8.94 27.77 -4.82
C LEU A 833 8.04 27.71 -3.59
N LEU A 834 7.75 26.52 -3.05
CA LEU A 834 6.87 26.38 -1.88
C LEU A 834 7.59 26.62 -0.56
N VAL A 835 8.82 26.10 -0.45
CA VAL A 835 9.55 26.03 0.82
C VAL A 835 10.72 26.99 0.80
N LEU A 836 11.64 26.84 -0.15
CA LEU A 836 12.94 27.53 -0.10
C LEU A 836 12.81 29.05 -0.23
N GLN A 837 11.92 29.55 -1.08
CA GLN A 837 11.66 30.98 -1.23
C GLN A 837 11.03 31.64 0.00
N ARG A 838 10.41 30.86 0.89
CA ARG A 838 9.81 31.38 2.13
C ARG A 838 10.80 31.39 3.30
N MET A 839 11.97 30.80 3.11
CA MET A 839 13.04 30.75 4.08
C MET A 839 14.06 31.86 3.79
N GLN A 840 14.60 32.49 4.85
CA GLN A 840 15.72 33.41 4.71
C GLN A 840 17.00 32.59 4.51
N LEU A 841 17.31 32.28 3.25
CA LEU A 841 18.47 31.47 2.86
C LEU A 841 19.63 32.38 2.42
N SER A 842 20.86 32.00 2.77
CA SER A 842 22.06 32.63 2.24
C SER A 842 22.13 32.49 0.71
N PRO A 843 22.76 33.44 0.00
CA PRO A 843 22.93 33.34 -1.45
C PRO A 843 23.53 31.98 -1.86
N GLY A 844 22.87 31.28 -2.79
CA GLY A 844 23.30 29.96 -3.30
C GLY A 844 22.78 28.73 -2.54
N THR A 845 22.30 28.87 -1.29
CA THR A 845 21.79 27.73 -0.51
C THR A 845 20.53 27.12 -1.13
N GLY A 846 19.60 27.95 -1.63
CA GLY A 846 18.39 27.47 -2.30
C GLY A 846 18.69 26.58 -3.50
N TYR A 847 19.60 27.04 -4.38
CA TYR A 847 20.06 26.28 -5.55
C TYR A 847 20.70 24.94 -5.17
N ALA A 848 21.53 24.93 -4.12
CA ALA A 848 22.16 23.73 -3.61
C ALA A 848 21.12 22.70 -3.13
N ILE A 849 20.11 23.13 -2.36
CA ILE A 849 19.04 22.24 -1.88
C ILE A 849 18.27 21.63 -3.06
N THR A 850 17.84 22.44 -4.03
CA THR A 850 17.15 21.92 -5.23
C THR A 850 17.97 20.91 -6.01
N THR A 851 19.27 21.18 -6.18
CA THR A 851 20.18 20.29 -6.90
C THR A 851 20.36 18.96 -6.15
N ILE A 852 20.54 19.01 -4.83
CA ILE A 852 20.63 17.83 -3.96
C ILE A 852 19.32 17.02 -4.04
N THR A 853 18.15 17.67 -3.92
CA THR A 853 16.85 16.99 -4.05
C THR A 853 16.72 16.28 -5.40
N LYS A 854 17.17 16.90 -6.49
CA LYS A 854 17.17 16.28 -7.82
C LYS A 854 18.01 15.00 -7.85
N TYR A 855 19.21 15.03 -7.27
CA TYR A 855 20.07 13.84 -7.18
C TYR A 855 19.48 12.76 -6.28
N VAL A 856 18.91 13.13 -5.13
CA VAL A 856 18.27 12.17 -4.23
C VAL A 856 17.13 11.44 -4.93
N ILE A 857 16.21 12.16 -5.61
CA ILE A 857 15.10 11.53 -6.33
C ILE A 857 15.61 10.64 -7.46
N LEU A 858 16.64 11.08 -8.20
CA LEU A 858 17.22 10.30 -9.28
C LEU A 858 17.85 9.00 -8.76
N ILE A 859 18.63 9.08 -7.69
CA ILE A 859 19.29 7.92 -7.07
C ILE A 859 18.23 6.97 -6.51
N VAL A 860 17.25 7.45 -5.74
CA VAL A 860 16.18 6.61 -5.18
C VAL A 860 15.39 5.93 -6.30
N GLY A 861 14.98 6.68 -7.33
CA GLY A 861 14.23 6.09 -8.45
C GLY A 861 15.06 5.11 -9.27
N LEU A 862 16.35 5.38 -9.48
CA LEU A 862 17.27 4.42 -10.10
C LEU A 862 17.39 3.14 -9.27
N LEU A 863 17.54 3.25 -7.94
CA LEU A 863 17.60 2.10 -7.04
C LEU A 863 16.31 1.28 -7.06
N VAL A 864 15.15 1.92 -7.11
CA VAL A 864 13.85 1.22 -7.22
C VAL A 864 13.76 0.46 -8.56
N VAL A 865 14.15 1.09 -9.67
CA VAL A 865 14.11 0.45 -11.00
C VAL A 865 15.12 -0.71 -11.09
N VAL A 866 16.34 -0.49 -10.62
CA VAL A 866 17.42 -1.49 -10.62
C VAL A 866 17.08 -2.65 -9.68
N GLY A 867 16.54 -2.37 -8.49
CA GLY A 867 16.06 -3.39 -7.57
C GLY A 867 14.84 -4.16 -8.11
N ALA A 868 13.94 -3.50 -8.83
CA ALA A 868 12.86 -4.19 -9.55
C ALA A 868 13.43 -5.13 -10.62
N LEU A 869 14.46 -4.72 -11.35
CA LEU A 869 15.22 -5.58 -12.28
C LEU A 869 16.15 -6.57 -11.56
N GLY A 870 15.83 -6.93 -10.31
CA GLY A 870 16.44 -7.95 -9.46
C GLY A 870 17.95 -7.87 -9.31
N PHE A 871 18.52 -6.66 -9.43
CA PHE A 871 19.85 -6.42 -8.89
C PHE A 871 19.76 -6.48 -7.37
N ASP A 872 20.45 -7.46 -6.79
CA ASP A 872 20.49 -7.65 -5.35
C ASP A 872 21.05 -6.38 -4.68
N TRP A 873 20.30 -5.86 -3.70
CA TRP A 873 20.75 -4.75 -2.87
C TRP A 873 22.12 -5.05 -2.25
N SER A 874 22.39 -6.31 -1.89
CA SER A 874 23.69 -6.77 -1.37
C SER A 874 24.85 -6.43 -2.32
N SER A 875 24.64 -6.54 -3.64
CA SER A 875 25.65 -6.27 -4.66
C SER A 875 25.91 -4.77 -4.86
N LEU A 876 24.99 -3.90 -4.44
CA LEU A 876 25.18 -2.46 -4.44
C LEU A 876 25.66 -1.93 -3.08
N GLN A 877 25.50 -2.69 -1.99
CA GLN A 877 25.90 -2.28 -0.65
C GLN A 877 27.37 -1.90 -0.56
N TRP A 878 28.28 -2.66 -1.18
CA TRP A 878 29.71 -2.32 -1.14
C TRP A 878 30.00 -0.99 -1.86
N LEU A 879 29.31 -0.72 -2.98
CA LEU A 879 29.46 0.52 -3.74
C LEU A 879 28.89 1.70 -2.95
N VAL A 880 27.68 1.53 -2.39
CA VAL A 880 27.04 2.53 -1.53
C VAL A 880 27.86 2.76 -0.26
N ALA A 881 28.40 1.71 0.35
CA ALA A 881 29.25 1.78 1.54
C ALA A 881 30.56 2.50 1.20
N ALA A 882 31.26 2.13 0.13
CA ALA A 882 32.48 2.80 -0.31
C ALA A 882 32.23 4.28 -0.66
N LEU A 883 31.13 4.59 -1.35
CA LEU A 883 30.73 5.96 -1.66
C LEU A 883 30.39 6.74 -0.39
N THR A 884 29.66 6.14 0.56
CA THR A 884 29.27 6.76 1.83
C THR A 884 30.48 6.98 2.72
N VAL A 885 31.39 6.02 2.79
CA VAL A 885 32.66 6.13 3.53
C VAL A 885 33.55 7.20 2.88
N GLY A 886 33.70 7.20 1.56
CA GLY A 886 34.46 8.22 0.83
C GLY A 886 33.87 9.63 1.01
N LEU A 887 32.53 9.75 0.94
CA LEU A 887 31.82 10.99 1.23
C LEU A 887 31.98 11.39 2.70
N GLY A 888 31.94 10.43 3.63
CA GLY A 888 32.15 10.63 5.06
C GLY A 888 33.55 11.15 5.37
N PHE A 889 34.59 10.58 4.75
CA PHE A 889 35.96 11.10 4.82
C PHE A 889 36.08 12.49 4.21
N GLY A 890 35.46 12.74 3.05
CA GLY A 890 35.44 14.06 2.41
C GLY A 890 34.72 15.13 3.23
N LEU A 891 33.67 14.74 3.97
CA LEU A 891 32.89 15.61 4.85
C LEU A 891 33.42 15.64 6.29
N GLN A 892 34.43 14.83 6.63
CA GLN A 892 34.89 14.63 8.01
C GLN A 892 35.27 15.95 8.67
N GLU A 893 36.01 16.82 7.98
CA GLU A 893 36.42 18.11 8.54
C GLU A 893 35.23 19.08 8.72
N ILE A 894 34.24 19.03 7.83
CA ILE A 894 33.02 19.83 7.98
C ILE A 894 32.25 19.38 9.22
N PHE A 895 32.13 18.06 9.41
CA PHE A 895 31.41 17.48 10.52
C PHE A 895 32.14 17.69 11.85
N ALA A 896 33.46 17.53 11.88
CA ALA A 896 34.28 17.81 13.05
C ALA A 896 34.12 19.26 13.51
N ASN A 897 34.22 20.23 12.60
CA ASN A 897 34.01 21.64 12.93
C ASN A 897 32.57 21.94 13.41
N PHE A 898 31.57 21.28 12.84
CA PHE A 898 30.18 21.40 13.28
C PHE A 898 29.97 20.87 14.71
N VAL A 899 30.43 19.65 14.98
CA VAL A 899 30.34 19.03 16.31
C VAL A 899 31.14 19.83 17.33
N SER A 900 32.35 20.28 17.00
CA SER A 900 33.14 21.16 17.87
C SER A 900 32.40 22.47 18.16
N GLY A 901 31.68 23.04 17.17
CA GLY A 901 30.82 24.19 17.39
C GLY A 901 29.71 23.93 18.42
N LEU A 902 29.04 22.77 18.34
CA LEU A 902 28.04 22.36 19.33
C LEU A 902 28.66 22.16 20.71
N ILE A 903 29.81 21.50 20.82
CA ILE A 903 30.53 21.29 22.08
C ILE A 903 30.87 22.64 22.72
N ILE A 904 31.41 23.59 21.94
CA ILE A 904 31.72 24.94 22.43
C ILE A 904 30.45 25.62 23.00
N LEU A 905 29.29 25.49 22.33
CA LEU A 905 28.04 26.09 22.79
C LEU A 905 27.49 25.43 24.07
N PHE A 906 27.65 24.11 24.22
CA PHE A 906 27.15 23.35 25.37
C PHE A 906 28.08 23.42 26.59
N GLU A 907 29.36 23.09 26.42
CA GLU A 907 30.35 23.04 27.51
C GLU A 907 30.91 24.43 27.85
N LYS A 908 30.83 25.38 26.91
CA LYS A 908 31.30 26.77 27.06
C LYS A 908 32.76 26.89 27.56
N PRO A 909 33.74 26.19 26.95
CA PRO A 909 35.16 26.36 27.27
C PRO A 909 35.70 27.75 26.85
N ILE A 910 34.99 28.40 25.93
CA ILE A 910 35.16 29.79 25.53
C ILE A 910 33.77 30.44 25.39
N ARG A 911 33.67 31.72 25.69
CA ARG A 911 32.46 32.53 25.57
C ARG A 911 32.72 33.74 24.69
N ILE A 912 31.65 34.28 24.09
CA ILE A 912 31.74 35.58 23.41
C ILE A 912 32.12 36.63 24.46
N GLY A 913 33.22 37.34 24.22
CA GLY A 913 33.84 38.27 25.16
C GLY A 913 35.10 37.76 25.86
N ASP A 914 35.39 36.45 25.82
CA ASP A 914 36.59 35.91 26.45
C ASP A 914 37.86 36.33 25.70
N THR A 915 38.93 36.57 26.46
CA THR A 915 40.27 36.76 25.89
C THR A 915 40.98 35.42 25.83
N VAL A 916 41.35 34.99 24.63
CA VAL A 916 41.95 33.68 24.39
C VAL A 916 43.26 33.80 23.62
N THR A 917 44.19 32.90 23.90
CA THR A 917 45.40 32.70 23.10
C THR A 917 45.41 31.31 22.51
N ILE A 918 45.45 31.19 21.19
CA ILE A 918 45.54 29.91 20.48
C ILE A 918 46.54 30.04 19.32
N ARG A 919 47.45 29.06 19.17
CA ARG A 919 48.56 29.09 18.20
C ARG A 919 49.39 30.39 18.24
N GLY A 920 49.57 30.97 19.44
CA GLY A 920 50.31 32.22 19.63
C GLY A 920 49.56 33.49 19.21
N MET A 921 48.32 33.39 18.74
CA MET A 921 47.46 34.54 18.44
C MET A 921 46.55 34.83 19.64
N SER A 922 46.59 36.07 20.14
CA SER A 922 45.78 36.53 21.27
C SER A 922 44.70 37.51 20.81
N GLY A 923 43.48 37.35 21.29
CA GLY A 923 42.40 38.27 21.01
C GLY A 923 41.11 37.93 21.75
N THR A 924 40.08 38.74 21.50
CA THR A 924 38.76 38.59 22.13
C THR A 924 37.79 37.87 21.20
N VAL A 925 37.08 36.87 21.71
CA VAL A 925 36.07 36.11 20.93
C VAL A 925 34.86 37.01 20.64
N THR A 926 34.54 37.23 19.36
CA THR A 926 33.41 38.11 18.95
C THR A 926 32.20 37.35 18.43
N ARG A 927 32.41 36.23 17.74
CA ARG A 927 31.31 35.43 17.17
C ARG A 927 31.67 33.95 17.13
N ILE A 928 30.73 33.08 17.48
CA ILE A 928 30.86 31.63 17.33
C ILE A 928 29.86 31.19 16.26
N ASN A 929 30.34 30.74 15.10
CA ASN A 929 29.50 30.17 14.03
C ASN A 929 29.55 28.64 14.07
N THR A 930 28.74 27.99 13.23
CA THR A 930 28.68 26.52 13.16
C THR A 930 30.00 25.85 12.80
N ARG A 931 30.92 26.49 12.06
CA ARG A 931 32.20 25.88 11.63
C ARG A 931 33.45 26.58 12.13
N ALA A 932 33.35 27.83 12.55
CA ALA A 932 34.48 28.63 12.97
C ALA A 932 34.06 29.70 13.98
N THR A 933 35.00 30.06 14.85
CA THR A 933 34.88 31.15 15.80
C THR A 933 35.75 32.31 15.31
N THR A 934 35.20 33.51 15.35
CA THR A 934 35.91 34.75 15.03
C THR A 934 36.49 35.34 16.31
N VAL A 935 37.80 35.57 16.29
CA VAL A 935 38.56 36.22 17.36
C VAL A 935 39.12 37.52 16.80
N VAL A 936 39.02 38.61 17.55
CA VAL A 936 39.57 39.92 17.16
C VAL A 936 40.81 40.22 17.98
N ASP A 937 41.94 40.42 17.31
CA ASP A 937 43.20 40.79 17.99
C ASP A 937 43.22 42.27 18.41
N TRP A 938 44.28 42.68 19.11
CA TRP A 938 44.47 44.05 19.57
C TRP A 938 44.65 45.09 18.43
N ASP A 939 45.00 44.63 17.22
CA ASP A 939 45.06 45.44 15.99
C ASP A 939 43.70 45.52 15.26
N ARG A 940 42.63 44.95 15.84
CA ARG A 940 41.29 44.80 15.27
C ARG A 940 41.21 43.90 14.02
N LYS A 941 42.12 42.94 13.86
CA LYS A 941 42.03 41.94 12.78
C LYS A 941 41.07 40.82 13.18
N GLU A 942 40.13 40.46 12.29
CA GLU A 942 39.27 39.29 12.47
C GLU A 942 40.01 38.00 12.05
N ILE A 943 40.29 37.15 13.04
CA ILE A 943 40.93 35.85 12.85
C ILE A 943 39.84 34.78 12.90
N ILE A 944 39.64 34.10 11.78
CA ILE A 944 38.65 33.00 11.66
C ILE A 944 39.34 31.69 12.01
N ILE A 945 38.96 31.12 13.15
CA ILE A 945 39.59 29.92 13.71
C ILE A 945 38.58 28.77 13.60
N PRO A 946 38.92 27.65 12.94
CA PRO A 946 38.05 26.49 12.87
C PRO A 946 37.66 26.00 14.27
N ASN A 947 36.39 25.67 14.48
CA ASN A 947 35.91 25.26 15.81
C ASN A 947 36.67 24.05 16.37
N LYS A 948 37.11 23.14 15.48
CA LYS A 948 37.92 21.98 15.85
C LYS A 948 39.17 22.36 16.65
N ALA A 949 39.82 23.48 16.31
CA ALA A 949 41.05 23.92 16.98
C ALA A 949 40.84 24.17 18.47
N PHE A 950 39.69 24.74 18.89
CA PHE A 950 39.40 24.99 20.31
C PHE A 950 39.10 23.72 21.13
N ILE A 951 38.90 22.59 20.46
CA ILE A 951 38.62 21.30 21.11
C ILE A 951 39.85 20.40 21.07
N THR A 952 40.62 20.42 19.98
CA THR A 952 41.73 19.49 19.77
C THR A 952 43.10 20.07 20.09
N GLU A 953 43.24 21.39 20.19
CA GLU A 953 44.52 22.05 20.44
C GLU A 953 44.52 22.77 21.80
N ASP A 954 45.71 22.86 22.40
CA ASP A 954 45.90 23.61 23.63
C ASP A 954 45.72 25.11 23.37
N PHE A 955 44.90 25.74 24.20
CA PHE A 955 44.70 27.18 24.20
C PHE A 955 44.63 27.69 25.65
N VAL A 956 44.90 28.98 25.81
CA VAL A 956 44.80 29.66 27.10
C VAL A 956 43.58 30.56 27.09
N ASN A 957 42.63 30.31 27.99
CA ASN A 957 41.56 31.25 28.28
C ASN A 957 41.96 32.09 29.50
N TRP A 958 42.14 33.39 29.30
CA TRP A 958 42.57 34.31 30.35
C TRP A 958 41.43 34.76 31.28
N SER A 959 40.17 34.51 30.90
CA SER A 959 38.98 35.04 31.56
C SER A 959 37.91 34.00 31.91
N LEU A 960 38.26 32.70 31.88
CA LEU A 960 37.28 31.61 32.02
C LEU A 960 36.61 31.54 33.40
N SER A 961 37.44 31.44 34.45
CA SER A 961 36.98 31.25 35.84
C SER A 961 37.02 32.56 36.63
N ASP A 962 38.07 33.35 36.42
CA ASP A 962 38.29 34.64 37.06
C ASP A 962 39.15 35.50 36.11
N ALA A 963 39.01 36.82 36.20
CA ALA A 963 39.81 37.81 35.48
C ALA A 963 41.13 38.16 36.21
N ILE A 964 41.31 37.66 37.44
CA ILE A 964 42.52 37.88 38.23
C ILE A 964 43.74 37.22 37.56
N THR A 965 44.77 38.01 37.27
CA THR A 965 46.01 37.53 36.63
C THR A 965 47.26 37.99 37.40
N ARG A 966 48.27 37.12 37.46
CA ARG A 966 49.56 37.41 38.11
C ARG A 966 50.53 38.13 37.19
N ILE A 967 51.16 39.17 37.71
CA ILE A 967 52.31 39.88 37.15
C ILE A 967 53.55 39.46 37.93
N VAL A 968 54.64 39.22 37.20
CA VAL A 968 55.96 38.94 37.77
C VAL A 968 56.93 39.98 37.23
N LEU A 969 57.54 40.77 38.12
CA LEU A 969 58.51 41.81 37.78
C LEU A 969 59.86 41.46 38.40
N ARG A 970 60.93 41.59 37.61
CA ARG A 970 62.30 41.35 38.06
C ARG A 970 63.07 42.66 38.11
N ILE A 971 63.64 42.97 39.26
CA ILE A 971 64.23 44.28 39.57
C ILE A 971 65.64 44.04 40.14
N GLY A 972 66.66 44.51 39.41
CA GLY A 972 68.06 44.38 39.81
C GLY A 972 68.59 45.61 40.53
N VAL A 973 69.19 45.45 41.71
CA VAL A 973 69.85 46.53 42.47
C VAL A 973 71.30 46.17 42.81
N ARG A 974 72.14 47.16 43.12
CA ARG A 974 73.57 46.93 43.44
C ARG A 974 73.75 46.09 44.72
N HIS A 975 74.83 45.29 44.80
CA HIS A 975 75.14 44.42 45.96
C HIS A 975 75.18 45.10 47.32
N ASN A 976 75.59 46.37 47.36
CA ASN A 976 75.69 47.12 48.61
C ASN A 976 74.36 47.73 49.07
N SER A 977 73.25 47.43 48.39
CA SER A 977 71.92 47.90 48.77
C SER A 977 71.36 47.10 49.94
N ASP A 978 70.71 47.75 50.90
CA ASP A 978 70.04 47.06 52.00
C ASP A 978 68.84 46.26 51.47
N VAL A 979 68.95 44.92 51.54
CA VAL A 979 67.93 43.97 51.10
C VAL A 979 66.56 44.26 51.72
N ARG A 980 66.51 44.57 53.03
CA ARG A 980 65.23 44.83 53.71
C ARG A 980 64.59 46.11 53.21
N MET A 981 65.42 47.13 52.96
CA MET A 981 64.96 48.41 52.45
C MET A 981 64.43 48.28 51.01
N VAL A 982 65.14 47.54 50.15
CA VAL A 982 64.75 47.29 48.76
C VAL A 982 63.43 46.51 48.71
N THR A 983 63.30 45.42 49.48
CA THR A 983 62.05 44.66 49.60
C THR A 983 60.89 45.57 50.03
N LYS A 984 61.08 46.41 51.05
CA LYS A 984 60.05 47.34 51.54
C LYS A 984 59.62 48.33 50.47
N MET A 985 60.56 48.89 49.69
CA MET A 985 60.24 49.89 48.66
C MET A 985 59.54 49.28 47.45
N ILE A 986 59.91 48.05 47.05
CA ILE A 986 59.24 47.33 45.97
C ILE A 986 57.82 46.95 46.39
N LEU A 987 57.63 46.43 47.61
CA LEU A 987 56.30 46.14 48.15
C LEU A 987 55.44 47.41 48.21
N GLN A 988 55.96 48.50 48.77
CA GLN A 988 55.23 49.76 48.84
C GLN A 988 54.86 50.30 47.44
N ALA A 989 55.70 50.09 46.43
CA ALA A 989 55.36 50.47 45.05
C ALA A 989 54.24 49.62 44.45
N ALA A 990 54.13 48.35 44.85
CA ALA A 990 53.02 47.48 44.48
C ALA A 990 51.73 47.86 45.22
N ASP A 991 51.81 48.11 46.53
CA ASP A 991 50.65 48.50 47.37
C ASP A 991 50.06 49.86 46.95
N GLU A 992 50.88 50.78 46.43
CA GLU A 992 50.40 52.08 45.97
C GLU A 992 49.81 52.06 44.55
N CYS A 993 49.85 50.91 43.84
CA CYS A 993 49.31 50.77 42.48
C CYS A 993 47.84 50.35 42.53
N ASP A 994 46.93 51.26 42.16
CA ASP A 994 45.46 51.07 42.25
C ASP A 994 44.93 49.83 41.48
N MET A 995 45.70 49.32 40.53
CA MET A 995 45.35 48.17 39.69
C MET A 995 45.83 46.83 40.25
N VAL A 996 46.65 46.84 41.31
CA VAL A 996 47.08 45.66 42.05
C VAL A 996 46.06 45.35 43.14
N ILE A 997 45.66 44.08 43.26
CA ILE A 997 44.70 43.65 44.29
C ILE A 997 45.40 43.23 45.57
N ASP A 998 44.74 43.45 46.70
CA ASP A 998 45.28 43.13 48.04
C ASP A 998 45.23 41.63 48.36
N GLU A 999 44.32 40.88 47.76
CA GLU A 999 44.19 39.42 47.92
C GLU A 999 44.23 38.73 46.54
N PRO A 1000 45.28 37.96 46.20
CA PRO A 1000 46.46 37.63 47.01
C PRO A 1000 47.45 38.78 47.19
N THR A 1001 48.02 38.91 48.40
CA THR A 1001 48.95 40.00 48.75
C THR A 1001 50.20 39.99 47.87
N PRO A 1002 50.70 41.16 47.42
CA PRO A 1002 51.97 41.25 46.71
C PRO A 1002 53.14 40.70 47.52
N GLU A 1003 54.01 39.94 46.87
CA GLU A 1003 55.18 39.34 47.50
C GLU A 1003 56.46 39.74 46.77
N VAL A 1004 57.53 40.00 47.52
CA VAL A 1004 58.86 40.30 46.96
C VAL A 1004 59.87 39.32 47.51
N PHE A 1005 60.57 38.64 46.61
CA PHE A 1005 61.63 37.69 46.94
C PHE A 1005 62.96 38.19 46.39
N LEU A 1006 64.03 38.11 47.18
CA LEU A 1006 65.39 38.16 46.63
C LEU A 1006 65.64 36.80 45.97
N LEU A 1007 65.56 36.75 44.64
CA LEU A 1007 65.59 35.52 43.87
C LEU A 1007 67.02 35.06 43.61
N GLU A 1008 67.90 36.00 43.28
CA GLU A 1008 69.26 35.69 42.82
C GLU A 1008 70.26 36.74 43.32
N TYR A 1009 71.41 36.25 43.82
CA TYR A 1009 72.61 37.04 44.07
C TYR A 1009 73.57 36.80 42.90
N SER A 1010 73.55 37.68 41.91
CA SER A 1010 74.32 37.52 40.66
C SER A 1010 75.68 38.24 40.73
N ASP A 1011 76.52 38.11 39.70
CA ASP A 1011 77.85 38.75 39.64
C ASP A 1011 77.80 40.29 39.64
N SER A 1012 76.69 40.90 39.22
CA SER A 1012 76.57 42.37 39.08
C SER A 1012 75.37 43.00 39.80
N ALA A 1013 74.44 42.19 40.32
CA ALA A 1013 73.19 42.66 40.92
C ALA A 1013 72.58 41.69 41.95
N LEU A 1014 71.82 42.24 42.89
CA LEU A 1014 70.79 41.53 43.65
C LEU A 1014 69.47 41.58 42.84
N ILE A 1015 68.93 40.44 42.43
CA ILE A 1015 67.70 40.37 41.62
C ILE A 1015 66.50 40.06 42.51
N PHE A 1016 65.59 41.02 42.62
CA PHE A 1016 64.33 40.88 43.32
C PHE A 1016 63.22 40.51 42.35
N GLU A 1017 62.36 39.58 42.73
CA GLU A 1017 61.14 39.20 42.00
C GLU A 1017 59.91 39.66 42.78
N LEU A 1018 59.17 40.61 42.23
CA LEU A 1018 57.86 41.02 42.71
C LEU A 1018 56.78 40.19 42.00
N ARG A 1019 55.91 39.57 42.79
CA ARG A 1019 54.71 38.87 42.35
C ARG A 1019 53.50 39.65 42.84
N ALA A 1020 52.70 40.16 41.92
CA ALA A 1020 51.50 40.93 42.21
C ALA A 1020 50.34 40.43 41.35
N PHE A 1021 49.09 40.64 41.77
CA PHE A 1021 47.90 40.21 41.02
C PHE A 1021 47.09 41.44 40.58
N THR A 1022 46.41 41.34 39.44
CA THR A 1022 45.54 42.40 38.89
C THR A 1022 44.16 41.83 38.61
N ASN A 1023 43.11 42.61 38.80
CA ASN A 1023 41.70 42.19 38.66
C ASN A 1023 41.23 41.96 37.23
N GLU A 1024 41.90 42.55 36.23
CA GLU A 1024 41.55 42.39 34.82
C GLU A 1024 42.80 42.15 33.97
N THR A 1025 42.66 41.32 32.93
CA THR A 1025 43.77 41.06 31.98
C THR A 1025 44.25 42.35 31.29
N ALA A 1026 43.34 43.30 31.06
CA ALA A 1026 43.65 44.61 30.48
C ALA A 1026 44.56 45.48 31.36
N HIS A 1027 44.51 45.30 32.69
CA HIS A 1027 45.32 46.07 33.64
C HIS A 1027 46.77 45.59 33.75
N ARG A 1028 47.13 44.42 33.19
CA ARG A 1028 48.48 43.87 33.31
C ARG A 1028 49.59 44.82 32.87
N LEU A 1029 49.50 45.33 31.64
CA LEU A 1029 50.53 46.23 31.09
C LEU A 1029 50.56 47.60 31.81
N PRO A 1030 49.41 48.26 32.06
CA PRO A 1030 49.37 49.46 32.90
C PRO A 1030 50.00 49.27 34.29
N SER A 1031 49.71 48.18 34.99
CA SER A 1031 50.27 47.89 36.32
C SER A 1031 51.77 47.68 36.28
N ILE A 1032 52.29 46.96 35.28
CA ILE A 1032 53.74 46.80 35.08
C ILE A 1032 54.41 48.17 34.93
N HIS A 1033 53.83 49.04 34.12
CA HIS A 1033 54.36 50.38 33.88
C HIS A 1033 54.33 51.25 35.14
N ASP A 1034 53.20 51.25 35.87
CA ASP A 1034 53.03 52.07 37.08
C ASP A 1034 53.97 51.61 38.20
N ILE A 1035 54.04 50.30 38.45
CA ILE A 1035 54.94 49.73 39.47
C ILE A 1035 56.40 50.05 39.16
N HIS A 1036 56.86 49.82 37.92
CA HIS A 1036 58.24 50.17 37.54
C HIS A 1036 58.53 51.66 37.75
N SER A 1037 57.61 52.54 37.35
CA SER A 1037 57.75 53.98 37.51
C SER A 1037 57.86 54.39 38.98
N ARG A 1038 57.05 53.79 39.85
CA ARG A 1038 57.08 54.01 41.31
C ARG A 1038 58.34 53.47 41.96
N VAL A 1039 58.78 52.26 41.58
CA VAL A 1039 60.04 51.68 42.08
C VAL A 1039 61.22 52.59 41.73
N ILE A 1040 61.34 53.03 40.48
CA ILE A 1040 62.42 53.93 40.04
C ILE A 1040 62.40 55.22 40.86
N LYS A 1041 61.22 55.83 41.05
CA LYS A 1041 61.06 57.06 41.84
C LYS A 1041 61.50 56.87 43.30
N LYS A 1042 61.12 55.75 43.93
CA LYS A 1042 61.49 55.44 45.33
C LYS A 1042 62.98 55.13 45.47
N PHE A 1043 63.57 54.38 44.54
CA PHE A 1043 65.00 54.08 44.54
C PHE A 1043 65.85 55.34 44.39
N ASN A 1044 65.48 56.24 43.47
CA ASN A 1044 66.15 57.53 43.30
C ASN A 1044 66.09 58.41 44.56
N ALA A 1045 64.95 58.43 45.26
CA ALA A 1045 64.80 59.23 46.49
C ALA A 1045 65.68 58.76 47.66
N LEU A 1046 66.11 57.49 47.63
CA LEU A 1046 66.89 56.83 48.68
C LEU A 1046 68.35 56.55 48.26
N ASN A 1047 68.77 57.05 47.10
CA ASN A 1047 70.08 56.74 46.48
C ASN A 1047 70.35 55.23 46.37
N ILE A 1048 69.30 54.43 46.12
CA ILE A 1048 69.45 53.00 45.79
C ILE A 1048 69.74 52.93 44.28
N GLU A 1049 70.97 52.58 43.92
CA GLU A 1049 71.37 52.44 42.53
C GLU A 1049 70.82 51.14 41.92
N VAL A 1050 70.09 51.27 40.82
CA VAL A 1050 69.76 50.15 39.93
C VAL A 1050 71.06 49.56 39.41
N ALA A 1051 71.16 48.23 39.39
CA ALA A 1051 72.39 47.58 38.98
C ALA A 1051 72.68 47.84 37.50
N HIS A 1052 73.89 48.34 37.23
CA HIS A 1052 74.50 48.33 35.91
C HIS A 1052 75.48 47.16 35.81
N PRO A 1053 75.80 46.66 34.61
CA PRO A 1053 76.85 45.66 34.43
C PRO A 1053 78.17 46.15 35.07
N GLN A 1054 78.72 45.38 36.01
CA GLN A 1054 79.99 45.70 36.67
C GLN A 1054 81.16 45.05 35.91
N LEU A 1055 82.27 45.78 35.81
CA LEU A 1055 83.51 45.31 35.19
C LEU A 1055 84.68 45.61 36.12
N ASP A 1056 85.27 44.55 36.70
CA ASP A 1056 86.51 44.66 37.45
C ASP A 1056 87.72 44.69 36.50
N ILE A 1057 88.40 45.82 36.42
CA ILE A 1057 89.58 46.01 35.56
C ILE A 1057 90.85 45.85 36.40
N HIS A 1058 91.55 44.73 36.24
CA HIS A 1058 92.88 44.52 36.81
C HIS A 1058 93.96 45.06 35.87
N VAL A 1059 94.44 46.29 36.12
CA VAL A 1059 95.56 46.88 35.36
C VAL A 1059 96.89 46.30 35.85
N LYS A 1060 97.53 45.44 35.04
CA LYS A 1060 98.89 44.92 35.31
C LYS A 1060 99.94 45.85 34.67
N HIS A 1061 100.79 46.49 35.47
CA HIS A 1061 102.03 47.12 34.97
C HIS A 1061 103.16 46.07 34.93
N ALA A 1062 103.65 45.76 33.73
CA ALA A 1062 104.83 44.90 33.55
C ALA A 1062 106.11 45.72 33.70
N ALA A 1063 106.96 45.37 34.66
CA ALA A 1063 108.28 45.98 34.86
C ALA A 1063 109.30 45.39 33.87
N GLY A 1064 110.00 46.27 33.14
CA GLY A 1064 111.36 46.02 32.65
C GLY A 1064 111.52 45.80 31.14
N ILE A 1065 111.73 46.87 30.38
CA ILE A 1065 112.67 46.84 29.24
C ILE A 1065 113.79 47.82 29.60
N ALA A 1066 114.97 47.28 29.92
CA ALA A 1066 116.20 48.02 29.96
C ALA A 1066 117.07 47.66 28.74
N THR A 1067 117.74 48.68 28.23
CA THR A 1067 118.90 48.78 27.31
C THR A 1067 118.57 49.17 25.85
N SER A 1068 119.26 50.16 25.24
CA SER A 1068 120.65 50.58 25.45
C SER A 1068 120.96 52.09 25.23
N ASN A 1069 121.96 52.53 26.01
CA ASN A 1069 123.02 53.53 25.79
C ASN A 1069 122.72 55.04 25.70
N GLY A 1070 123.33 55.77 26.65
CA GLY A 1070 123.52 57.23 26.65
C GLY A 1070 123.63 57.79 28.04
#